data_AF-A0A934H154-F1
#
_entry.id   AF-A0A934H154-F1
#
_cell.length_a   1.000
_cell.length_b   1.000
_cell.length_c   1.000
_cell.angle_alpha   90.00
_cell.angle_beta   90.00
_cell.angle_gamma   90.00
#
_symmetry.space_group_name_H-M   'P 1'
#
loop_
_entity.id
_entity.type
_entity.pdbx_description
1 polymer ?
#
loop_
_entity_poly.entity_id
_entity_poly.type
_entity_poly.pdbx_seq_one_letter_code
_entity_poly.pdbx_strand_id
1 'polypeptide(L)'
;MSDYLPPEDSPSPAAPTVPHSREAEEAVVGAVLINPEAYYDVAQFLTGDDFYIHRLRWIWESFTRLHEGRVPIDLLTVADELEKVGQLNEVGGPAFLTSLINTVPTSLNAEAYGKIVEGHSVRRKMIAAANKIASIAYDTETNVDEVMGESEKAVFNVSEKRMKHDLQPIRSVLSDYYDRIDDLAKRPEEIHGVPTGFIDLDKMLTGLQPSDLLIIAGRPGQGKCLAADSELVLEDGSISTIEDIYRKKSARLLTLEENYKLSFTSPSGFLDDGFKPTYKVTTALGRSVETTITHPFLTLQGWQPLSALTVGDRIAVPRSIPVFGNVEMRECDVKLLAYLMGDGCLVHTSPEFIVGKLALKDDFEAAVQAFGGVRANYMEPANRTPYFSVTNIEGKRGRGVTNPLTEWLRSIGVYGLDSHHKFLPACVFTLPKHQLALFLNRLFATDGWVSATSSEIGYASVSEKMIRQLHHLLLRFGIIAGIRHRIINSPTPGKTAWSLDITDGPSLLEFVQKIGVFGQEEKLERFRQRFLESKFNTNNDTIPMEVWESVREFKGDETWASLARRAGIQPASRKINMHVGKRAPSRPRLLQLAEALENPTLTDLATSDIYWDKIISIEPMGENQVYDLTIPDTHNFVANDVCVHNTGFLLSIAKNAGLTHKKHVAIFSLEMSNEQVVQRLIAQETGIDSQRLRTGKLTQEEWPLFTHAIEVFSDTKIFLDDTPAITPLALRTKCRRLHMEFGIDLVIIDYLQLMSGDTRNDNRVQEVSFISRSLKVLARELNVPVLAAAQLSRAVEQRTDKRPVLSDLRESGSLEQDADIVMFIYRPDQYEKDTAKQNIAEIIISKHRNGPVGSVELIFRSALAKFENAATKHVDFNG
;
A
#
# COMPACT_ATOMS: atom_id res chain seq x y z
N MET A 1 60.54 -11.98 -45.74
CA MET A 1 60.24 -12.89 -44.60
C MET A 1 59.10 -12.24 -43.83
N SER A 2 57.88 -12.75 -43.78
CA SER A 2 57.40 -14.12 -43.96
C SER A 2 56.03 -14.08 -44.61
N ASP A 3 55.79 -15.08 -45.46
CA ASP A 3 54.52 -15.38 -46.13
C ASP A 3 53.35 -15.47 -45.14
N TYR A 4 52.20 -14.94 -45.55
CA TYR A 4 50.91 -15.39 -45.04
C TYR A 4 50.05 -15.77 -46.24
N LEU A 5 50.20 -17.03 -46.65
CA LEU A 5 49.25 -17.72 -47.52
C LEU A 5 47.91 -17.84 -46.77
N PRO A 6 46.77 -17.49 -47.37
CA PRO A 6 45.48 -17.86 -46.80
C PRO A 6 45.34 -19.39 -46.84
N PRO A 7 44.80 -20.01 -45.78
CA PRO A 7 44.63 -21.46 -45.74
C PRO A 7 43.70 -21.94 -46.86
N GLU A 8 44.09 -23.06 -47.45
CA GLU A 8 43.41 -23.80 -48.52
C GLU A 8 41.95 -24.11 -48.17
N ASP A 9 41.14 -24.20 -49.23
CA ASP A 9 39.73 -24.59 -49.28
C ASP A 9 39.34 -25.63 -48.21
N SER A 10 38.73 -25.15 -47.12
CA SER A 10 37.76 -25.96 -46.39
C SER A 10 36.59 -26.22 -47.34
N PRO A 11 36.16 -27.49 -47.55
CA PRO A 11 35.05 -27.78 -48.45
C PRO A 11 33.85 -26.94 -48.02
N SER A 12 33.33 -26.13 -48.95
CA SER A 12 32.07 -25.39 -48.76
C SER A 12 31.04 -26.35 -48.15
N PRO A 13 30.48 -26.07 -46.96
CA PRO A 13 29.48 -26.95 -46.39
C PRO A 13 28.36 -27.09 -47.41
N ALA A 14 28.11 -28.32 -47.84
CA ALA A 14 27.01 -28.64 -48.75
C ALA A 14 25.76 -27.92 -48.26
N ALA A 15 25.01 -27.30 -49.19
CA ALA A 15 23.80 -26.56 -48.86
C ALA A 15 22.95 -27.37 -47.86
N PRO A 16 22.56 -26.79 -46.71
CA PRO A 16 21.93 -27.56 -45.65
C PRO A 16 20.67 -28.22 -46.19
N THR A 17 20.69 -29.55 -46.30
CA THR A 17 19.54 -30.32 -46.71
C THR A 17 18.49 -30.28 -45.60
N VAL A 18 17.22 -30.21 -45.99
CA VAL A 18 16.12 -30.17 -45.01
C VAL A 18 16.20 -31.41 -44.11
N PRO A 19 16.21 -31.28 -42.78
CA PRO A 19 16.38 -32.43 -41.88
C PRO A 19 15.30 -33.49 -42.06
N HIS A 20 15.71 -34.70 -42.45
CA HIS A 20 14.88 -35.90 -42.55
C HIS A 20 15.75 -37.17 -42.46
N SER A 21 15.14 -38.33 -42.17
CA SER A 21 15.78 -39.64 -42.33
C SER A 21 14.80 -40.57 -43.05
N ARG A 22 15.16 -40.94 -44.27
CA ARG A 22 14.34 -41.82 -45.09
C ARG A 22 14.24 -43.21 -44.47
N GLU A 23 15.34 -43.73 -43.92
CA GLU A 23 15.38 -45.05 -43.30
C GLU A 23 14.45 -45.12 -42.09
N ALA A 24 14.44 -44.09 -41.23
CA ALA A 24 13.57 -44.05 -40.06
C ALA A 24 12.09 -43.91 -40.43
N GLU A 25 11.76 -43.08 -41.43
CA GLU A 25 10.38 -42.93 -41.89
C GLU A 25 9.84 -44.22 -42.54
N GLU A 26 10.64 -44.88 -43.40
CA GLU A 26 10.25 -46.16 -44.01
C GLU A 26 10.14 -47.27 -42.96
N ALA A 27 11.07 -47.32 -41.99
CA ALA A 27 11.07 -48.31 -40.91
C ALA A 27 9.89 -48.15 -39.93
N VAL A 28 9.47 -46.93 -39.61
CA VAL A 28 8.33 -46.74 -38.68
C VAL A 28 7.01 -47.17 -39.33
N VAL A 29 6.80 -46.83 -40.61
CA VAL A 29 5.60 -47.23 -41.37
C VAL A 29 5.58 -48.73 -41.59
N GLY A 30 6.70 -49.33 -41.97
CA GLY A 30 6.80 -50.77 -42.13
C GLY A 30 6.64 -51.52 -40.80
N ALA A 31 7.11 -50.98 -39.68
CA ALA A 31 6.93 -51.59 -38.36
C ALA A 31 5.46 -51.67 -37.96
N VAL A 32 4.68 -50.62 -38.28
CA VAL A 32 3.22 -50.62 -38.07
C VAL A 32 2.51 -51.64 -38.98
N LEU A 33 2.94 -51.80 -40.23
CA LEU A 33 2.38 -52.83 -41.13
C LEU A 33 2.68 -54.27 -40.67
N ILE A 34 3.81 -54.50 -39.99
CA ILE A 34 4.19 -55.80 -39.43
C ILE A 34 3.47 -56.06 -38.10
N ASN A 35 3.46 -55.06 -37.23
CA ASN A 35 2.87 -55.10 -35.90
C ASN A 35 1.91 -53.91 -35.73
N PRO A 36 0.61 -54.10 -36.03
CA PRO A 36 -0.38 -53.02 -35.96
C PRO A 36 -0.48 -52.37 -34.58
N GLU A 37 -0.16 -53.10 -33.51
CA GLU A 37 -0.16 -52.55 -32.14
C GLU A 37 0.88 -51.44 -31.96
N ALA A 38 1.97 -51.46 -32.72
CA ALA A 38 3.00 -50.41 -32.67
C ALA A 38 2.45 -49.04 -33.11
N TYR A 39 1.34 -49.00 -33.84
CA TYR A 39 0.66 -47.74 -34.17
C TYR A 39 0.23 -47.00 -32.91
N TYR A 40 -0.28 -47.69 -31.89
CA TYR A 40 -0.77 -47.06 -30.66
C TYR A 40 0.32 -46.31 -29.88
N ASP A 41 1.53 -46.86 -29.86
CA ASP A 41 2.65 -46.25 -29.16
C ASP A 41 3.21 -45.05 -29.94
N VAL A 42 3.35 -45.21 -31.26
CA VAL A 42 3.96 -44.19 -32.12
C VAL A 42 3.00 -43.02 -32.41
N ALA A 43 1.70 -43.28 -32.57
CA ALA A 43 0.69 -42.25 -32.81
C ALA A 43 0.47 -41.29 -31.63
N GLN A 44 0.98 -41.62 -30.43
CA GLN A 44 0.96 -40.70 -29.29
C GLN A 44 1.79 -39.43 -29.54
N PHE A 45 2.84 -39.51 -30.35
CA PHE A 45 3.76 -38.41 -30.59
C PHE A 45 4.06 -38.12 -32.06
N LEU A 46 3.66 -38.99 -33.00
CA LEU A 46 3.77 -38.76 -34.45
C LEU A 46 2.42 -38.57 -35.14
N THR A 47 2.39 -37.60 -36.06
CA THR A 47 1.27 -37.30 -36.95
C THR A 47 1.73 -37.35 -38.41
N GLY A 48 0.79 -37.38 -39.37
CA GLY A 48 1.14 -37.40 -40.81
C GLY A 48 2.04 -36.23 -41.23
N ASP A 49 1.87 -35.05 -40.63
CA ASP A 49 2.70 -33.86 -40.89
C ASP A 49 4.18 -34.01 -40.45
N ASP A 50 4.48 -34.99 -39.60
CA ASP A 50 5.84 -35.21 -39.12
C ASP A 50 6.71 -36.00 -40.11
N PHE A 51 6.12 -36.59 -41.15
CA PHE A 51 6.83 -37.24 -42.25
C PHE A 51 7.26 -36.22 -43.30
N TYR A 52 8.53 -36.25 -43.69
CA TYR A 52 9.03 -35.45 -44.80
C TYR A 52 8.63 -36.06 -46.15
N ILE A 53 8.61 -37.39 -46.23
CA ILE A 53 8.31 -38.10 -47.46
C ILE A 53 6.79 -38.20 -47.65
N HIS A 54 6.28 -37.52 -48.67
CA HIS A 54 4.84 -37.32 -48.87
C HIS A 54 4.04 -38.63 -49.00
N ARG A 55 4.58 -39.63 -49.71
CA ARG A 55 3.94 -40.96 -49.81
C ARG A 55 3.80 -41.67 -48.46
N LEU A 56 4.76 -41.48 -47.54
CA LEU A 56 4.73 -42.10 -46.20
C LEU A 56 3.74 -41.38 -45.29
N ARG A 57 3.62 -40.06 -45.44
CA ARG A 57 2.53 -39.27 -44.82
C ARG A 57 1.16 -39.82 -45.20
N TRP A 58 0.89 -40.05 -46.49
CA TRP A 58 -0.40 -40.58 -46.93
C TRP A 58 -0.69 -41.98 -46.39
N ILE A 59 0.33 -42.82 -46.29
CA ILE A 59 0.20 -44.14 -45.66
C ILE A 59 -0.13 -43.98 -44.16
N TRP A 60 0.54 -43.09 -43.45
CA TRP A 60 0.26 -42.79 -42.03
C TRP A 60 -1.15 -42.23 -41.79
N GLU A 61 -1.60 -41.32 -42.65
CA GLU A 61 -2.96 -40.79 -42.61
C GLU A 61 -4.00 -41.90 -42.88
N SER A 62 -3.66 -42.90 -43.70
CA SER A 62 -4.51 -44.08 -43.91
C SER A 62 -4.57 -44.97 -42.67
N PHE A 63 -3.47 -45.18 -41.94
CA PHE A 63 -3.49 -45.85 -40.63
C PHE A 63 -4.44 -45.14 -39.67
N THR A 64 -4.40 -43.81 -39.66
CA THR A 64 -5.24 -42.97 -38.79
C THR A 64 -6.72 -43.13 -39.14
N ARG A 65 -7.09 -43.05 -40.42
CA ARG A 65 -8.49 -43.27 -40.86
C ARG A 65 -8.99 -44.68 -40.56
N LEU A 66 -8.17 -45.70 -40.80
CA LEU A 66 -8.52 -47.10 -40.49
C LEU A 66 -8.73 -47.29 -38.99
N HIS A 67 -7.83 -46.73 -38.17
CA HIS A 67 -7.94 -46.76 -36.72
C HIS A 67 -9.23 -46.06 -36.22
N GLU A 68 -9.52 -44.85 -36.71
CA GLU A 68 -10.76 -44.12 -36.40
C GLU A 68 -12.02 -44.88 -36.84
N GLY A 69 -11.96 -45.54 -38.00
CA GLY A 69 -13.00 -46.42 -38.54
C GLY A 69 -13.11 -47.77 -37.83
N ARG A 70 -12.24 -48.04 -36.83
CA ARG A 70 -12.13 -49.34 -36.12
C ARG A 70 -11.90 -50.53 -37.05
N VAL A 71 -11.22 -50.31 -38.16
CA VAL A 71 -10.78 -51.34 -39.11
C VAL A 71 -9.34 -51.72 -38.76
N PRO A 72 -9.00 -53.02 -38.71
CA PRO A 72 -7.63 -53.44 -38.42
C PRO A 72 -6.67 -52.90 -39.48
N ILE A 73 -5.49 -52.46 -39.05
CA ILE A 73 -4.42 -52.00 -39.95
C ILE A 73 -3.64 -53.21 -40.43
N ASP A 74 -3.72 -53.51 -41.72
CA ASP A 74 -2.89 -54.51 -42.40
C ASP A 74 -2.63 -54.09 -43.84
N LEU A 75 -1.80 -54.84 -44.57
CA LEU A 75 -1.44 -54.47 -45.95
C LEU A 75 -2.65 -54.36 -46.88
N LEU A 76 -3.67 -55.21 -46.72
CA LEU A 76 -4.83 -55.25 -47.61
C LEU A 76 -5.76 -54.07 -47.34
N THR A 77 -6.07 -53.82 -46.07
CA THR A 77 -6.93 -52.71 -45.62
C THR A 77 -6.31 -51.35 -45.91
N VAL A 78 -4.99 -51.22 -45.75
CA VAL A 78 -4.25 -50.00 -46.10
C VAL A 78 -4.24 -49.77 -47.61
N ALA A 79 -4.06 -50.82 -48.41
CA ALA A 79 -4.13 -50.71 -49.86
C ALA A 79 -5.53 -50.32 -50.33
N ASP A 80 -6.58 -50.92 -49.77
CA ASP A 80 -7.98 -50.58 -50.08
C ASP A 80 -8.33 -49.15 -49.67
N GLU A 81 -7.87 -48.69 -48.50
CA GLU A 81 -8.08 -47.32 -48.05
C GLU A 81 -7.37 -46.32 -48.95
N LEU A 82 -6.12 -46.59 -49.34
CA LEU A 82 -5.37 -45.75 -50.28
C LEU A 82 -5.99 -45.75 -51.69
N GLU A 83 -6.58 -46.85 -52.14
CA GLU A 83 -7.30 -46.92 -53.42
C GLU A 83 -8.58 -46.08 -53.38
N LYS A 84 -9.34 -46.12 -52.27
CA LYS A 84 -10.56 -45.31 -52.08
C LYS A 84 -10.31 -43.81 -52.19
N VAL A 85 -9.17 -43.33 -51.66
CA VAL A 85 -8.75 -41.91 -51.81
C VAL A 85 -7.94 -41.64 -53.08
N GLY A 86 -7.76 -42.63 -53.96
CA GLY A 86 -7.06 -42.48 -55.24
C GLY A 86 -5.54 -42.33 -55.13
N GLN A 87 -4.94 -42.64 -53.98
CA GLN A 87 -3.52 -42.42 -53.67
C GLN A 87 -2.66 -43.69 -53.82
N LEU A 88 -3.25 -44.89 -53.98
CA LEU A 88 -2.50 -46.15 -54.01
C LEU A 88 -1.42 -46.18 -55.12
N ASN A 89 -1.75 -45.72 -56.33
CA ASN A 89 -0.80 -45.67 -57.43
C ASN A 89 0.31 -44.63 -57.17
N GLU A 90 -0.01 -43.50 -56.53
CA GLU A 90 0.96 -42.44 -56.23
C GLU A 90 1.95 -42.83 -55.13
N VAL A 91 1.56 -43.67 -54.17
CA VAL A 91 2.50 -44.20 -53.17
C VAL A 91 3.44 -45.28 -53.74
N GLY A 92 3.16 -45.83 -54.92
CA GLY A 92 3.93 -46.90 -55.56
C GLY A 92 3.24 -48.26 -55.57
N GLY A 93 1.92 -48.31 -55.32
CA GLY A 93 1.09 -49.51 -55.35
C GLY A 93 1.34 -50.49 -54.19
N PRO A 94 0.65 -51.65 -54.19
CA PRO A 94 0.80 -52.67 -53.16
C PRO A 94 2.24 -53.22 -53.04
N ALA A 95 3.01 -53.17 -54.13
CA ALA A 95 4.41 -53.58 -54.15
C ALA A 95 5.27 -52.70 -53.24
N PHE A 96 4.99 -51.40 -53.16
CA PHE A 96 5.72 -50.50 -52.27
C PHE A 96 5.41 -50.78 -50.80
N LEU A 97 4.15 -51.01 -50.43
CA LEU A 97 3.77 -51.40 -49.06
C LEU A 97 4.47 -52.70 -48.63
N THR A 98 4.54 -53.69 -49.52
CA THR A 98 5.29 -54.93 -49.29
C THR A 98 6.78 -54.66 -49.10
N SER A 99 7.35 -53.71 -49.84
CA SER A 99 8.76 -53.35 -49.70
C SER A 99 9.08 -52.71 -48.33
N LEU A 100 8.15 -51.93 -47.77
CA LEU A 100 8.32 -51.32 -46.45
C LEU A 100 8.41 -52.37 -45.35
N ILE A 101 7.58 -53.41 -45.42
CA ILE A 101 7.62 -54.57 -44.52
C ILE A 101 9.00 -55.24 -44.55
N ASN A 102 9.59 -55.40 -45.74
CA ASN A 102 10.89 -56.06 -45.89
C ASN A 102 12.08 -55.18 -45.50
N THR A 103 11.88 -53.87 -45.35
CA THR A 103 12.97 -52.92 -45.05
C THR A 103 13.18 -52.72 -43.54
N VAL A 104 12.21 -53.12 -42.72
CA VAL A 104 12.22 -52.90 -41.26
C VAL A 104 13.14 -53.90 -40.57
N PRO A 105 14.18 -53.45 -39.84
CA PRO A 105 15.08 -54.36 -39.14
C PRO A 105 14.39 -55.16 -38.02
N THR A 106 13.51 -54.51 -37.26
CA THR A 106 12.64 -55.14 -36.26
C THR A 106 11.44 -54.24 -35.97
N SER A 107 10.24 -54.81 -35.91
CA SER A 107 9.01 -54.08 -35.58
C SER A 107 8.95 -53.66 -34.11
N LEU A 108 9.77 -54.26 -33.23
CA LEU A 108 9.82 -53.93 -31.80
C LEU A 108 10.42 -52.55 -31.52
N ASN A 109 11.16 -51.96 -32.47
CA ASN A 109 11.83 -50.66 -32.32
C ASN A 109 11.06 -49.50 -32.97
N ALA A 110 9.76 -49.68 -33.24
CA ALA A 110 8.93 -48.67 -33.88
C ALA A 110 9.00 -47.31 -33.17
N GLU A 111 8.98 -47.30 -31.84
CA GLU A 111 9.09 -46.07 -31.04
C GLU A 111 10.42 -45.35 -31.27
N ALA A 112 11.55 -46.09 -31.30
CA ALA A 112 12.87 -45.51 -31.52
C ALA A 112 13.00 -44.90 -32.92
N TYR A 113 12.47 -45.56 -33.96
CA TYR A 113 12.41 -44.99 -35.31
C TYR A 113 11.50 -43.76 -35.35
N GLY A 114 10.35 -43.83 -34.68
CA GLY A 114 9.43 -42.71 -34.54
C GLY A 114 10.09 -41.48 -33.89
N LYS A 115 10.89 -41.67 -32.84
CA LYS A 115 11.62 -40.57 -32.17
C LYS A 115 12.64 -39.90 -33.09
N ILE A 116 13.25 -40.65 -34.01
CA ILE A 116 14.14 -40.07 -35.03
C ILE A 116 13.33 -39.18 -35.99
N VAL A 117 12.18 -39.66 -36.48
CA VAL A 117 11.28 -38.88 -37.36
C VAL A 117 10.78 -37.62 -36.64
N GLU A 118 10.34 -37.75 -35.39
CA GLU A 118 9.91 -36.63 -34.53
C GLU A 118 11.02 -35.59 -34.40
N GLY A 119 12.25 -36.02 -34.09
CA GLY A 119 13.41 -35.13 -33.97
C GLY A 119 13.71 -34.36 -35.25
N HIS A 120 13.57 -35.00 -36.42
CA HIS A 120 13.70 -34.31 -37.71
C HIS A 120 12.55 -33.36 -38.00
N SER A 121 11.30 -33.73 -37.69
CA SER A 121 10.12 -32.85 -37.80
C SER A 121 10.27 -31.58 -36.97
N VAL A 122 10.72 -31.70 -35.71
CA VAL A 122 10.99 -30.55 -34.83
C VAL A 122 12.04 -29.62 -35.44
N ARG A 123 13.14 -30.16 -35.98
CA ARG A 123 14.15 -29.36 -36.67
C ARG A 123 13.58 -28.62 -37.89
N ARG A 124 12.72 -29.25 -38.69
CA ARG A 124 12.05 -28.60 -39.83
C ARG A 124 11.14 -27.45 -39.38
N LYS A 125 10.36 -27.64 -38.31
CA LYS A 125 9.51 -26.60 -37.73
C LYS A 125 10.33 -25.45 -37.16
N MET A 126 11.47 -25.74 -36.55
CA MET A 126 12.41 -24.73 -36.06
C MET A 126 12.97 -23.88 -37.21
N ILE A 127 13.34 -24.51 -38.33
CA ILE A 127 13.77 -23.79 -39.54
C ILE A 127 12.63 -22.92 -40.09
N ALA A 128 11.39 -23.42 -40.12
CA ALA A 128 10.23 -22.64 -40.56
C ALA A 128 9.95 -21.44 -39.65
N ALA A 129 10.05 -21.62 -38.32
CA ALA A 129 9.92 -20.55 -37.34
C ALA A 129 11.03 -19.51 -37.51
N ALA A 130 12.29 -19.94 -37.67
CA ALA A 130 13.41 -19.04 -37.91
C ALA A 130 13.22 -18.19 -39.19
N ASN A 131 12.76 -18.81 -40.28
CA ASN A 131 12.45 -18.09 -41.52
C ASN A 131 11.28 -17.12 -41.36
N LYS A 132 10.27 -17.47 -40.55
CA LYS A 132 9.15 -16.58 -40.25
C LYS A 132 9.61 -15.37 -39.44
N ILE A 133 10.43 -15.58 -38.41
CA ILE A 133 11.04 -14.51 -37.60
C ILE A 133 11.89 -13.60 -38.49
N ALA A 134 12.75 -14.17 -39.34
CA ALA A 134 13.56 -13.41 -40.28
C ALA A 134 12.67 -12.57 -41.22
N SER A 135 11.60 -13.14 -41.76
CA SER A 135 10.66 -12.43 -42.64
C SER A 135 9.95 -11.27 -41.93
N ILE A 136 9.56 -11.42 -40.66
CA ILE A 136 8.91 -10.35 -39.88
C ILE A 136 9.94 -9.27 -39.52
N ALA A 137 11.18 -9.64 -39.22
CA ALA A 137 12.24 -8.69 -38.87
C ALA A 137 12.65 -7.78 -40.04
N TYR A 138 12.41 -8.19 -41.29
CA TYR A 138 12.62 -7.34 -42.48
C TYR A 138 11.47 -6.36 -42.74
N ASP A 139 10.31 -6.55 -42.11
CA ASP A 139 9.18 -5.65 -42.24
C ASP A 139 9.35 -4.43 -41.32
N THR A 140 9.69 -3.29 -41.91
CA THR A 140 9.90 -2.02 -41.20
C THR A 140 8.63 -1.22 -40.96
N GLU A 141 7.48 -1.65 -41.48
CA GLU A 141 6.19 -0.96 -41.29
C GLU A 141 5.50 -1.37 -39.97
N THR A 142 5.79 -2.59 -39.48
CA THR A 142 5.22 -3.13 -38.25
C THR A 142 5.97 -2.65 -37.00
N ASN A 143 5.25 -2.37 -35.91
CA ASN A 143 5.86 -1.94 -34.64
C ASN A 143 6.76 -3.04 -34.05
N VAL A 144 7.94 -2.66 -33.53
CA VAL A 144 8.89 -3.55 -32.86
C VAL A 144 8.25 -4.41 -31.77
N ASP A 145 7.31 -3.88 -30.97
CA ASP A 145 6.64 -4.67 -29.93
C ASP A 145 5.79 -5.81 -30.52
N GLU A 146 5.15 -5.57 -31.66
CA GLU A 146 4.34 -6.55 -32.39
C GLU A 146 5.24 -7.58 -33.10
N VAL A 147 6.37 -7.13 -33.67
CA VAL A 147 7.42 -8.00 -34.21
C VAL A 147 7.97 -8.94 -33.14
N MET A 148 8.22 -8.44 -31.93
CA MET A 148 8.68 -9.23 -30.79
C MET A 148 7.61 -10.24 -30.35
N GLY A 149 6.35 -9.82 -30.21
CA GLY A 149 5.25 -10.71 -29.83
C GLY A 149 5.02 -11.86 -30.82
N GLU A 150 5.02 -11.58 -32.13
CA GLU A 150 4.88 -12.62 -33.16
C GLU A 150 6.13 -13.52 -33.26
N SER A 151 7.32 -12.98 -32.96
CA SER A 151 8.54 -13.78 -32.87
C SER A 151 8.51 -14.75 -31.69
N GLU A 152 8.08 -14.30 -30.51
CA GLU A 152 7.88 -15.16 -29.33
C GLU A 152 6.89 -16.28 -29.63
N LYS A 153 5.76 -15.95 -30.27
CA LYS A 153 4.73 -16.91 -30.68
C LYS A 153 5.23 -17.93 -31.70
N ALA A 154 6.05 -17.51 -32.67
CA ALA A 154 6.64 -18.41 -33.67
C ALA A 154 7.59 -19.43 -33.03
N VAL A 155 8.40 -19.01 -32.06
CA VAL A 155 9.27 -19.91 -31.27
C VAL A 155 8.43 -20.83 -30.38
N PHE A 156 7.38 -20.30 -29.76
CA PHE A 156 6.50 -21.03 -28.86
C PHE A 156 5.76 -22.20 -29.54
N ASN A 157 5.27 -21.99 -30.77
CA ASN A 157 4.58 -23.06 -31.52
C ASN A 157 5.47 -24.28 -31.82
N VAL A 158 6.80 -24.12 -31.80
CA VAL A 158 7.75 -25.23 -31.96
C VAL A 158 7.88 -26.05 -30.67
N SER A 159 7.73 -25.42 -29.49
CA SER A 159 7.85 -26.09 -28.19
C SER A 159 6.54 -26.72 -27.70
N GLU A 160 5.38 -26.26 -28.16
CA GLU A 160 4.05 -26.72 -27.72
C GLU A 160 3.80 -28.23 -27.97
N LYS A 161 4.40 -28.82 -29.02
CA LYS A 161 4.18 -30.24 -29.36
C LYS A 161 4.82 -31.23 -28.37
N ARG A 162 5.68 -30.79 -27.44
CA ARG A 162 6.21 -31.65 -26.36
C ARG A 162 5.23 -31.87 -25.21
N MET A 163 4.07 -31.19 -25.19
CA MET A 163 3.10 -31.25 -24.09
C MET A 163 1.81 -32.03 -24.40
N LYS A 164 1.82 -33.02 -25.30
CA LYS A 164 0.66 -33.93 -25.48
C LYS A 164 0.76 -35.16 -24.57
N HIS A 165 0.24 -35.03 -23.35
CA HIS A 165 -0.25 -36.17 -22.56
C HIS A 165 -1.76 -35.98 -22.34
N ASP A 166 -2.57 -36.07 -23.40
CA ASP A 166 -4.02 -35.78 -23.29
C ASP A 166 -4.86 -36.98 -22.81
N LEU A 167 -4.39 -38.22 -22.98
CA LEU A 167 -5.08 -39.42 -22.49
C LEU A 167 -4.06 -40.42 -21.92
N GLN A 168 -4.04 -40.58 -20.60
CA GLN A 168 -3.24 -41.60 -19.92
C GLN A 168 -4.13 -42.77 -19.48
N PRO A 169 -3.77 -44.03 -19.78
CA PRO A 169 -4.53 -45.17 -19.29
C PRO A 169 -4.43 -45.24 -17.76
N ILE A 170 -5.53 -45.57 -17.07
CA ILE A 170 -5.57 -45.55 -15.58
C ILE A 170 -4.43 -46.35 -14.95
N ARG A 171 -3.95 -47.42 -15.61
CA ARG A 171 -2.83 -48.23 -15.14
C ARG A 171 -1.52 -47.44 -14.95
N SER A 172 -1.20 -46.49 -15.85
CA SER A 172 0.05 -45.71 -15.73
C SER A 172 -0.08 -44.70 -14.60
N VAL A 173 -1.23 -44.03 -14.51
CA VAL A 173 -1.54 -43.08 -13.42
C VAL A 173 -1.54 -43.78 -12.06
N LEU A 174 -2.04 -45.03 -11.99
CA LEU A 174 -2.04 -45.82 -10.75
C LEU A 174 -0.63 -46.23 -10.32
N SER A 175 0.25 -46.59 -11.26
CA SER A 175 1.66 -46.87 -10.94
C SER A 175 2.35 -45.62 -10.40
N ASP A 176 2.24 -44.49 -11.09
CA ASP A 176 2.84 -43.21 -10.65
C ASP A 176 2.27 -42.74 -9.31
N TYR A 177 0.97 -42.96 -9.10
CA TYR A 177 0.30 -42.65 -7.83
C TYR A 177 0.77 -43.56 -6.70
N TYR A 178 0.94 -44.86 -6.96
CA TYR A 178 1.46 -45.80 -5.97
C TYR A 178 2.88 -45.43 -5.55
N ASP A 179 3.77 -45.17 -6.51
CA ASP A 179 5.15 -44.75 -6.23
C ASP A 179 5.18 -43.44 -5.44
N ARG A 180 4.32 -42.47 -5.77
CA ARG A 180 4.16 -41.23 -5.01
C ARG A 180 3.70 -41.48 -3.58
N ILE A 181 2.75 -42.38 -3.34
CA ILE A 181 2.26 -42.72 -2.00
C ILE A 181 3.33 -43.48 -1.20
N ASP A 182 4.06 -44.41 -1.83
CA ASP A 182 5.16 -45.14 -1.20
C ASP A 182 6.29 -44.18 -0.79
N ASP A 183 6.61 -43.19 -1.63
CA ASP A 183 7.56 -42.13 -1.30
C ASP A 183 7.06 -41.22 -0.16
N LEU A 184 5.77 -40.89 -0.12
CA LEU A 184 5.18 -40.10 0.96
C LEU A 184 5.16 -40.87 2.28
N ALA A 185 4.86 -42.17 2.25
CA ALA A 185 4.85 -43.04 3.43
C ALA A 185 6.23 -43.22 4.06
N LYS A 186 7.31 -43.05 3.28
CA LYS A 186 8.71 -43.11 3.76
C LYS A 186 9.19 -41.80 4.40
N ARG A 187 8.47 -40.67 4.21
CA ARG A 187 8.86 -39.37 4.76
C ARG A 187 8.19 -39.14 6.12
N PRO A 188 8.94 -38.70 7.14
CA PRO A 188 8.38 -38.41 8.46
C PRO A 188 7.64 -37.05 8.55
N GLU A 189 7.59 -36.27 7.46
CA GLU A 189 7.05 -34.90 7.45
C GLU A 189 5.54 -34.88 7.14
N GLU A 190 4.75 -34.21 7.99
CA GLU A 190 3.28 -34.06 7.84
C GLU A 190 2.85 -33.07 6.74
N ILE A 191 3.76 -32.24 6.22
CA ILE A 191 3.47 -31.19 5.23
C ILE A 191 4.02 -31.60 3.86
N HIS A 192 3.16 -31.66 2.85
CA HIS A 192 3.51 -32.16 1.51
C HIS A 192 3.63 -31.05 0.45
N GLY A 193 2.97 -29.90 0.66
CA GLY A 193 3.08 -28.71 -0.19
C GLY A 193 4.15 -27.73 0.27
N VAL A 194 4.21 -26.54 -0.34
CA VAL A 194 5.08 -25.45 0.12
C VAL A 194 4.56 -24.92 1.45
N PRO A 195 5.33 -24.98 2.55
CA PRO A 195 4.83 -24.54 3.86
C PRO A 195 4.65 -23.01 3.90
N THR A 196 3.57 -22.55 4.50
CA THR A 196 3.32 -21.11 4.74
C THR A 196 4.10 -20.58 5.95
N GLY A 197 4.56 -21.47 6.83
CA GLY A 197 5.19 -21.13 8.11
C GLY A 197 4.18 -20.81 9.22
N PHE A 198 2.88 -20.88 8.91
CA PHE A 198 1.80 -20.80 9.88
C PHE A 198 1.31 -22.22 10.18
N ILE A 199 1.65 -22.74 11.36
CA ILE A 199 1.47 -24.14 11.74
C ILE A 199 0.02 -24.59 11.57
N ASP A 200 -0.93 -23.81 12.09
CA ASP A 200 -2.34 -24.20 12.04
C ASP A 200 -2.94 -24.04 10.63
N LEU A 201 -2.44 -23.08 9.84
CA LEU A 201 -2.80 -22.97 8.42
C LEU A 201 -2.24 -24.14 7.61
N ASP A 202 -0.98 -24.50 7.85
CA ASP A 202 -0.30 -25.62 7.18
C ASP A 202 -0.93 -26.97 7.56
N LYS A 203 -1.45 -27.15 8.78
CA LYS A 203 -2.25 -28.33 9.13
C LYS A 203 -3.55 -28.43 8.33
N MET A 204 -4.21 -27.30 8.08
CA MET A 204 -5.45 -27.29 7.29
C MET A 204 -5.21 -27.48 5.80
N LEU A 205 -4.14 -26.87 5.27
CA LEU A 205 -3.81 -26.91 3.84
C LEU A 205 -2.91 -28.08 3.44
N THR A 206 -2.22 -28.69 4.41
CA THR A 206 -1.06 -29.59 4.20
C THR A 206 0.08 -28.95 3.39
N GLY A 207 0.22 -27.62 3.55
CA GLY A 207 1.05 -26.75 2.72
C GLY A 207 0.39 -26.36 1.39
N LEU A 208 0.93 -25.36 0.71
CA LEU A 208 0.45 -24.89 -0.59
C LEU A 208 0.75 -25.94 -1.67
N GLN A 209 -0.28 -26.56 -2.23
CA GLN A 209 -0.11 -27.70 -3.13
C GLN A 209 0.32 -27.28 -4.55
N PRO A 210 1.19 -28.07 -5.20
CA PRO A 210 1.48 -27.93 -6.63
C PRO A 210 0.20 -27.90 -7.48
N SER A 211 0.20 -27.11 -8.54
CA SER A 211 -0.92 -26.94 -9.47
C SER A 211 -2.17 -26.23 -8.93
N ASP A 212 -2.18 -25.78 -7.66
CA ASP A 212 -3.30 -25.04 -7.07
C ASP A 212 -3.20 -23.53 -7.32
N LEU A 213 -4.34 -22.93 -7.63
CA LEU A 213 -4.56 -21.48 -7.58
C LEU A 213 -5.22 -21.15 -6.25
N LEU A 214 -4.49 -20.42 -5.41
CA LEU A 214 -4.95 -19.93 -4.13
C LEU A 214 -5.25 -18.44 -4.24
N ILE A 215 -6.46 -18.06 -3.84
CA ILE A 215 -6.84 -16.66 -3.70
C ILE A 215 -6.87 -16.33 -2.21
N ILE A 216 -6.17 -15.27 -1.83
CA ILE A 216 -6.41 -14.65 -0.53
C ILE A 216 -7.04 -13.28 -0.72
N ALA A 217 -8.14 -13.04 -0.04
CA ALA A 217 -8.82 -11.78 -0.14
C ALA A 217 -9.04 -11.12 1.22
N GLY A 218 -8.81 -9.82 1.23
CA GLY A 218 -9.06 -8.96 2.36
C GLY A 218 -9.61 -7.63 1.85
N ARG A 219 -10.13 -6.83 2.76
CA ARG A 219 -10.38 -5.42 2.48
C ARG A 219 -9.02 -4.68 2.46
N PRO A 220 -8.80 -3.71 1.57
CA PRO A 220 -7.62 -2.86 1.66
C PRO A 220 -7.63 -2.14 2.99
N GLY A 221 -6.45 -1.96 3.60
CA GLY A 221 -6.38 -1.23 4.85
C GLY A 221 -7.17 -1.88 5.99
N GLN A 222 -7.33 -3.22 6.02
CA GLN A 222 -7.98 -3.94 7.13
C GLN A 222 -7.35 -3.55 8.47
N GLY A 223 -7.90 -2.47 9.04
CA GLY A 223 -7.62 -1.89 10.33
C GLY A 223 -6.97 -0.51 10.38
N LYS A 224 -6.76 0.21 9.27
CA LYS A 224 -6.03 1.49 9.29
C LYS A 224 -6.85 2.61 8.67
N CYS A 225 -8.04 2.84 9.20
CA CYS A 225 -8.99 3.82 8.65
C CYS A 225 -9.16 5.03 9.57
N LEU A 226 -9.58 6.14 8.98
CA LEU A 226 -9.95 7.39 9.66
C LEU A 226 -11.44 7.69 9.48
N ALA A 227 -12.04 8.38 10.44
CA ALA A 227 -13.43 8.82 10.33
C ALA A 227 -13.64 9.78 9.14
N ALA A 228 -14.85 9.77 8.57
CA ALA A 228 -15.25 10.56 7.41
C ALA A 228 -14.92 12.05 7.52
N ASP A 229 -15.06 12.61 8.72
CA ASP A 229 -14.85 14.01 9.04
C ASP A 229 -13.39 14.35 9.37
N SER A 230 -12.47 13.39 9.24
CA SER A 230 -11.04 13.65 9.44
C SER A 230 -10.56 14.70 8.43
N GLU A 231 -9.97 15.77 8.94
CA GLU A 231 -9.60 16.97 8.18
C GLU A 231 -8.12 16.90 7.78
N LEU A 232 -7.84 17.11 6.49
CA LEU A 232 -6.51 17.11 5.92
C LEU A 232 -6.23 18.45 5.26
N VAL A 233 -5.00 18.95 5.44
CA VAL A 233 -4.51 20.14 4.76
C VAL A 233 -3.97 19.76 3.37
N LEU A 234 -4.39 20.50 2.36
CA LEU A 234 -3.92 20.35 0.98
C LEU A 234 -2.76 21.31 0.70
N GLU A 235 -2.03 21.06 -0.40
CA GLU A 235 -0.88 21.89 -0.80
C GLU A 235 -1.21 23.38 -0.99
N ASP A 236 -2.44 23.71 -1.39
CA ASP A 236 -2.92 25.09 -1.54
C ASP A 236 -3.34 25.75 -0.22
N GLY A 237 -3.13 25.09 0.91
CA GLY A 237 -3.51 25.55 2.24
C GLY A 237 -4.98 25.35 2.58
N SER A 238 -5.83 24.90 1.65
CA SER A 238 -7.21 24.56 1.97
C SER A 238 -7.28 23.32 2.89
N ILE A 239 -8.42 23.16 3.57
CA ILE A 239 -8.73 21.97 4.37
C ILE A 239 -9.84 21.21 3.66
N SER A 240 -9.67 19.89 3.53
CA SER A 240 -10.66 18.98 2.99
C SER A 240 -10.83 17.78 3.91
N THR A 241 -12.04 17.26 4.03
CA THR A 241 -12.27 16.01 4.74
C THR A 241 -11.72 14.83 3.94
N ILE A 242 -11.37 13.72 4.60
CA ILE A 242 -10.97 12.50 3.93
C ILE A 242 -12.08 11.95 3.03
N GLU A 243 -13.34 12.13 3.41
CA GLU A 243 -14.50 11.79 2.57
C GLU A 243 -14.51 12.61 1.27
N ASP A 244 -14.31 13.94 1.36
CA ASP A 244 -14.26 14.80 0.18
C ASP A 244 -13.09 14.45 -0.74
N ILE A 245 -11.93 14.13 -0.16
CA ILE A 245 -10.75 13.66 -0.90
C ILE A 245 -11.06 12.33 -1.60
N TYR A 246 -11.70 11.40 -0.90
CA TYR A 246 -12.17 10.14 -1.47
C TYR A 246 -13.14 10.36 -2.64
N ARG A 247 -14.07 11.32 -2.53
CA ARG A 247 -15.05 11.65 -3.58
C ARG A 247 -14.38 12.28 -4.80
N LYS A 248 -13.40 13.17 -4.58
CA LYS A 248 -12.67 13.88 -5.64
C LYS A 248 -11.61 13.02 -6.32
N LYS A 249 -11.15 11.94 -5.68
CA LYS A 249 -10.07 11.05 -6.16
C LYS A 249 -8.78 11.79 -6.52
N SER A 250 -8.50 12.90 -5.86
CA SER A 250 -7.32 13.73 -6.10
C SER A 250 -7.03 14.62 -4.89
N ALA A 251 -5.78 14.61 -4.45
CA ALA A 251 -5.24 15.49 -3.41
C ALA A 251 -3.70 15.44 -3.43
N ARG A 252 -3.04 16.46 -2.88
CA ARG A 252 -1.63 16.41 -2.46
C ARG A 252 -1.58 16.65 -0.97
N LEU A 253 -1.06 15.67 -0.22
CA LEU A 253 -1.17 15.59 1.23
C LEU A 253 0.21 15.64 1.86
N LEU A 254 0.28 16.18 3.08
CA LEU A 254 1.49 16.10 3.89
C LEU A 254 1.72 14.67 4.34
N THR A 255 2.93 14.19 4.10
CA THR A 255 3.43 12.89 4.52
C THR A 255 4.75 13.08 5.23
N LEU A 256 5.02 12.19 6.18
CA LEU A 256 6.21 12.24 7.00
C LEU A 256 7.32 11.42 6.36
N GLU A 257 8.40 12.10 6.01
CA GLU A 257 9.63 11.50 5.56
C GLU A 257 10.40 10.87 6.74
N GLU A 258 11.28 10.00 6.32
CA GLU A 258 12.35 9.30 7.01
C GLU A 258 13.25 10.11 7.97
N ASN A 259 13.51 11.37 7.63
CA ASN A 259 14.23 12.35 8.46
C ASN A 259 13.30 13.10 9.43
N TYR A 260 12.05 12.63 9.58
CA TYR A 260 10.99 13.27 10.33
C TYR A 260 10.63 14.68 9.81
N LYS A 261 10.85 14.94 8.52
CA LYS A 261 10.40 16.15 7.81
C LYS A 261 9.10 15.90 7.08
N LEU A 262 8.30 16.94 6.90
CA LEU A 262 7.02 16.85 6.19
C LEU A 262 7.18 17.27 4.73
N SER A 263 6.65 16.49 3.80
CA SER A 263 6.61 16.81 2.37
C SER A 263 5.30 16.39 1.71
N PHE A 264 5.03 16.89 0.49
CA PHE A 264 3.75 16.69 -0.19
C PHE A 264 3.78 15.54 -1.21
N THR A 265 2.89 14.57 -1.01
CA THR A 265 2.74 13.39 -1.87
C THR A 265 1.30 13.22 -2.32
N SER A 266 1.10 12.71 -3.54
CA SER A 266 -0.22 12.38 -4.07
C SER A 266 -0.61 10.95 -3.66
N PRO A 267 -1.83 10.70 -3.15
CA PRO A 267 -2.32 9.34 -2.93
C PRO A 267 -2.43 8.57 -4.24
N SER A 268 -2.04 7.30 -4.23
CA SER A 268 -2.26 6.35 -5.33
C SER A 268 -3.60 5.60 -5.21
N GLY A 269 -4.19 5.56 -4.00
CA GLY A 269 -5.44 4.84 -3.72
C GLY A 269 -6.38 5.62 -2.80
N PHE A 270 -7.69 5.49 -3.06
CA PHE A 270 -8.76 6.18 -2.31
C PHE A 270 -9.85 5.19 -1.93
N LEU A 271 -9.91 4.86 -0.64
CA LEU A 271 -10.69 3.75 -0.11
C LEU A 271 -11.78 4.29 0.80
N ASP A 272 -12.96 3.69 0.68
CA ASP A 272 -14.11 3.88 1.57
C ASP A 272 -14.36 2.52 2.16
N ASP A 273 -14.26 2.45 3.48
CA ASP A 273 -14.22 1.21 4.25
C ASP A 273 -15.44 1.07 5.18
N GLY A 274 -16.52 1.74 4.80
CA GLY A 274 -17.84 1.61 5.40
C GLY A 274 -17.92 2.13 6.84
N PHE A 275 -18.93 1.68 7.57
CA PHE A 275 -19.10 2.03 8.99
C PHE A 275 -18.30 1.07 9.87
N LYS A 276 -17.43 1.61 10.73
CA LYS A 276 -16.62 0.84 11.66
C LYS A 276 -16.60 1.44 13.07
N PRO A 277 -16.38 0.61 14.11
CA PRO A 277 -15.96 1.06 15.43
C PRO A 277 -14.76 2.03 15.38
N THR A 278 -14.99 3.27 15.81
CA THR A 278 -13.94 4.28 15.90
C THR A 278 -13.71 4.73 17.34
N TYR A 279 -12.51 5.27 17.55
CA TYR A 279 -12.01 5.77 18.82
C TYR A 279 -11.40 7.15 18.60
N LYS A 280 -11.84 8.13 19.39
CA LYS A 280 -11.27 9.46 19.42
C LYS A 280 -10.05 9.47 20.33
N VAL A 281 -8.89 9.67 19.74
CA VAL A 281 -7.63 9.82 20.45
C VAL A 281 -7.39 11.31 20.65
N THR A 282 -7.30 11.77 21.89
CA THR A 282 -7.01 13.17 22.21
C THR A 282 -5.64 13.30 22.87
N THR A 283 -4.83 14.24 22.38
CA THR A 283 -3.49 14.51 22.89
C THR A 283 -3.47 15.65 23.91
N ALA A 284 -2.35 15.84 24.62
CA ALA A 284 -2.25 16.84 25.69
C ALA A 284 -2.29 18.29 25.19
N LEU A 285 -1.84 18.56 23.96
CA LEU A 285 -2.06 19.86 23.31
C LEU A 285 -3.51 20.03 22.80
N GLY A 286 -4.33 18.98 22.88
CA GLY A 286 -5.74 18.98 22.53
C GLY A 286 -6.04 18.67 21.06
N ARG A 287 -5.05 18.15 20.31
CA ARG A 287 -5.32 17.56 18.99
C ARG A 287 -6.19 16.32 19.19
N SER A 288 -7.09 16.07 18.26
CA SER A 288 -7.88 14.85 18.30
C SER A 288 -8.11 14.30 16.90
N VAL A 289 -7.91 13.01 16.75
CA VAL A 289 -8.20 12.27 15.53
C VAL A 289 -9.04 11.06 15.89
N GLU A 290 -9.98 10.73 15.02
CA GLU A 290 -10.88 9.58 15.19
C GLU A 290 -10.47 8.46 14.23
N THR A 291 -10.10 7.31 14.79
CA THR A 291 -9.50 6.20 14.04
C THR A 291 -10.07 4.86 14.48
N THR A 292 -9.89 3.83 13.66
CA THR A 292 -10.13 2.44 14.09
C THR A 292 -9.12 2.00 15.17
N ILE A 293 -9.48 1.10 16.08
CA ILE A 293 -8.60 0.64 17.18
C ILE A 293 -7.26 0.03 16.73
N THR A 294 -7.20 -0.42 15.49
CA THR A 294 -6.03 -1.04 14.88
C THR A 294 -5.15 -0.04 14.13
N HIS A 295 -5.52 1.24 14.12
CA HIS A 295 -4.83 2.30 13.40
C HIS A 295 -3.47 2.61 14.07
N PRO A 296 -2.35 2.58 13.35
CA PRO A 296 -1.02 2.83 13.90
C PRO A 296 -0.72 4.32 14.11
N PHE A 297 -0.11 4.65 15.24
CA PHE A 297 0.46 5.95 15.56
C PHE A 297 1.97 5.80 15.73
N LEU A 298 2.73 6.77 15.23
CA LEU A 298 4.18 6.77 15.37
C LEU A 298 4.57 7.14 16.80
N THR A 299 5.31 6.26 17.48
CA THR A 299 5.96 6.46 18.78
C THR A 299 7.47 6.56 18.59
N LEU A 300 8.25 6.85 19.65
CA LEU A 300 9.71 6.85 19.54
C LEU A 300 10.28 5.45 19.20
N GLN A 301 9.53 4.38 19.51
CA GLN A 301 9.87 2.99 19.21
C GLN A 301 9.38 2.53 17.84
N GLY A 302 8.78 3.42 17.04
CA GLY A 302 8.17 3.09 15.74
C GLY A 302 6.64 3.13 15.76
N TRP A 303 6.02 2.65 14.69
CA TRP A 303 4.56 2.67 14.52
C TRP A 303 3.87 1.62 15.39
N GLN A 304 2.96 2.03 16.28
CA GLN A 304 2.22 1.14 17.19
C GLN A 304 0.71 1.31 17.02
N PRO A 305 -0.10 0.24 16.99
CA PRO A 305 -1.55 0.35 16.86
C PRO A 305 -2.17 1.03 18.09
N LEU A 306 -3.32 1.66 17.94
CA LEU A 306 -4.04 2.24 19.08
C LEU A 306 -4.35 1.20 20.17
N SER A 307 -4.59 -0.06 19.81
CA SER A 307 -4.77 -1.18 20.75
C SER A 307 -3.57 -1.45 21.67
N ALA A 308 -2.36 -1.05 21.28
CA ALA A 308 -1.14 -1.20 22.08
C ALA A 308 -0.79 0.08 22.87
N LEU A 309 -1.53 1.17 22.65
CA LEU A 309 -1.28 2.46 23.27
C LEU A 309 -2.23 2.70 24.44
N THR A 310 -1.72 3.42 25.43
CA THR A 310 -2.44 3.77 26.63
C THR A 310 -2.33 5.28 26.92
N VAL A 311 -3.25 5.78 27.74
CA VAL A 311 -3.17 7.16 28.23
C VAL A 311 -1.88 7.33 29.02
N GLY A 312 -0.95 8.13 28.52
CA GLY A 312 0.44 8.02 28.99
C GLY A 312 1.45 8.17 27.88
N ASP A 313 1.20 7.44 26.80
CA ASP A 313 2.16 7.25 25.71
C ASP A 313 2.26 8.51 24.84
N ARG A 314 3.41 8.67 24.18
CA ARG A 314 3.68 9.82 23.31
C ARG A 314 3.63 9.41 21.85
N ILE A 315 2.85 10.15 21.07
CA ILE A 315 2.70 9.96 19.63
C ILE A 315 3.22 11.17 18.86
N ALA A 316 3.63 10.93 17.62
CA ALA A 316 4.08 11.95 16.69
C ALA A 316 2.91 12.79 16.18
N VAL A 317 3.02 14.11 16.34
CA VAL A 317 2.14 15.10 15.72
C VAL A 317 2.98 16.18 15.04
N PRO A 318 2.52 16.89 14.01
CA PRO A 318 3.29 17.99 13.43
C PRO A 318 3.56 19.09 14.45
N ARG A 319 4.80 19.56 14.47
CA ARG A 319 5.30 20.71 15.23
C ARG A 319 5.05 22.03 14.50
N SER A 320 5.03 21.98 13.17
CA SER A 320 4.75 23.10 12.28
C SER A 320 4.15 22.56 10.99
N ILE A 321 3.19 23.28 10.42
CA ILE A 321 2.60 22.96 9.11
C ILE A 321 2.66 24.23 8.25
N PRO A 322 3.82 24.63 7.71
CA PRO A 322 4.01 25.95 7.09
C PRO A 322 3.37 26.09 5.70
N VAL A 323 2.10 25.70 5.59
CA VAL A 323 1.29 25.66 4.37
C VAL A 323 0.30 26.82 4.42
N PHE A 324 0.44 27.73 3.45
CA PHE A 324 -0.39 28.91 3.31
C PHE A 324 -0.93 28.95 1.89
N GLY A 325 -2.14 29.49 1.71
CA GLY A 325 -2.69 29.65 0.38
C GLY A 325 -2.16 30.90 -0.32
N ASN A 326 -2.71 31.15 -1.50
CA ASN A 326 -2.34 32.26 -2.37
C ASN A 326 -3.55 33.14 -2.76
N VAL A 327 -4.71 32.91 -2.15
CA VAL A 327 -5.94 33.62 -2.47
C VAL A 327 -6.01 34.89 -1.64
N GLU A 328 -5.78 36.03 -2.26
CA GLU A 328 -5.85 37.34 -1.60
C GLU A 328 -7.30 37.80 -1.41
N MET A 329 -7.56 38.40 -0.26
CA MET A 329 -8.77 39.15 0.05
C MET A 329 -8.45 40.64 0.22
N ARG A 330 -9.46 41.51 0.10
CA ARG A 330 -9.25 42.92 0.43
C ARG A 330 -8.92 43.03 1.93
N GLU A 331 -8.01 43.92 2.29
CA GLU A 331 -7.60 44.08 3.69
C GLU A 331 -8.81 44.38 4.62
N CYS A 332 -9.77 45.18 4.14
CA CYS A 332 -11.00 45.47 4.88
C CYS A 332 -11.85 44.21 5.13
N ASP A 333 -11.94 43.28 4.16
CA ASP A 333 -12.68 42.03 4.30
C ASP A 333 -12.04 41.15 5.38
N VAL A 334 -10.71 41.05 5.38
CA VAL A 334 -9.95 40.27 6.39
C VAL A 334 -10.18 40.83 7.79
N LYS A 335 -10.07 42.15 7.96
CA LYS A 335 -10.30 42.83 9.25
C LYS A 335 -11.74 42.66 9.73
N LEU A 336 -12.72 42.91 8.87
CA LEU A 336 -14.14 42.79 9.21
C LEU A 336 -14.50 41.37 9.61
N LEU A 337 -14.02 40.37 8.86
CA LEU A 337 -14.24 38.98 9.20
C LEU A 337 -13.65 38.64 10.58
N ALA A 338 -12.42 39.06 10.86
CA ALA A 338 -11.76 38.79 12.14
C ALA A 338 -12.54 39.39 13.33
N TYR A 339 -12.95 40.66 13.22
CA TYR A 339 -13.72 41.33 14.27
C TYR A 339 -15.10 40.72 14.49
N LEU A 340 -15.80 40.39 13.41
CA LEU A 340 -17.14 39.82 13.48
C LEU A 340 -17.14 38.36 13.95
N MET A 341 -16.06 37.62 13.70
CA MET A 341 -15.92 36.27 14.22
C MET A 341 -15.66 36.23 15.72
N GLY A 342 -14.87 37.17 16.26
CA GLY A 342 -14.66 37.31 17.71
C GLY A 342 -15.85 37.92 18.43
N ASP A 343 -15.84 39.24 18.60
CA ASP A 343 -16.85 40.02 19.34
C ASP A 343 -18.11 40.39 18.51
N GLY A 344 -18.33 39.73 17.35
CA GLY A 344 -19.49 39.98 16.51
C GLY A 344 -20.75 39.19 16.90
N CYS A 345 -21.91 39.82 16.70
CA CYS A 345 -23.22 39.19 16.72
C CYS A 345 -23.81 39.17 15.32
N LEU A 346 -23.99 37.96 14.77
CA LEU A 346 -24.40 37.72 13.38
C LEU A 346 -25.82 37.15 13.23
N VAL A 347 -26.56 37.02 14.34
CA VAL A 347 -27.93 36.45 14.37
C VAL A 347 -29.03 37.52 14.22
N HIS A 348 -28.68 38.79 14.36
CA HIS A 348 -29.63 39.90 14.25
C HIS A 348 -29.92 40.26 12.79
N THR A 349 -30.78 41.26 12.57
CA THR A 349 -31.12 41.78 11.22
C THR A 349 -29.96 42.48 10.53
N SER A 350 -28.91 42.84 11.28
CA SER A 350 -27.69 43.45 10.76
C SER A 350 -26.50 42.97 11.60
N PRO A 351 -25.30 42.85 11.02
CA PRO A 351 -24.10 42.50 11.77
C PRO A 351 -23.84 43.55 12.85
N GLU A 352 -23.60 43.08 14.07
CA GLU A 352 -23.18 43.92 15.18
C GLU A 352 -21.77 43.54 15.62
N PHE A 353 -20.99 44.52 16.07
CA PHE A 353 -19.66 44.30 16.67
C PHE A 353 -19.61 44.97 18.04
N ILE A 354 -19.35 44.19 19.08
CA ILE A 354 -19.26 44.70 20.45
C ILE A 354 -17.90 45.39 20.63
N VAL A 355 -17.92 46.64 21.10
CA VAL A 355 -16.70 47.44 21.25
C VAL A 355 -16.20 47.32 22.69
N GLY A 356 -15.24 46.42 22.90
CA GLY A 356 -14.60 46.24 24.20
C GLY A 356 -13.44 47.21 24.50
N LYS A 357 -12.81 47.80 23.47
CA LYS A 357 -11.60 48.65 23.59
C LYS A 357 -11.65 49.79 22.58
N LEU A 358 -11.21 51.00 22.97
CA LEU A 358 -11.25 52.19 22.11
C LEU A 358 -10.41 52.03 20.82
N ALA A 359 -9.25 51.38 20.90
CA ALA A 359 -8.38 51.16 19.73
C ALA A 359 -9.05 50.33 18.61
N LEU A 360 -9.98 49.44 18.95
CA LEU A 360 -10.72 48.62 17.98
C LEU A 360 -11.75 49.46 17.20
N LYS A 361 -12.22 50.55 17.80
CA LYS A 361 -13.29 51.38 17.26
C LYS A 361 -12.92 51.98 15.92
N ASP A 362 -11.77 52.64 15.86
CA ASP A 362 -11.34 53.40 14.69
C ASP A 362 -10.95 52.47 13.52
N ASP A 363 -10.25 51.36 13.80
CA ASP A 363 -9.87 50.38 12.77
C ASP A 363 -11.09 49.61 12.23
N PHE A 364 -12.09 49.30 13.07
CA PHE A 364 -13.35 48.71 12.62
C PHE A 364 -14.14 49.68 11.75
N GLU A 365 -14.32 50.93 12.17
CA GLU A 365 -15.05 51.94 11.41
C GLU A 365 -14.39 52.21 10.05
N ALA A 366 -13.06 52.32 10.01
CA ALA A 366 -12.29 52.43 8.78
C ALA A 366 -12.47 51.22 7.86
N ALA A 367 -12.50 50.00 8.42
CA ALA A 367 -12.74 48.78 7.63
C ALA A 367 -14.17 48.74 7.06
N VAL A 368 -15.19 49.15 7.82
CA VAL A 368 -16.58 49.26 7.33
C VAL A 368 -16.69 50.31 6.22
N GLN A 369 -16.04 51.46 6.39
CA GLN A 369 -16.01 52.50 5.36
C GLN A 369 -15.33 52.02 4.08
N ALA A 370 -14.20 51.32 4.20
CA ALA A 370 -13.46 50.76 3.07
C ALA A 370 -14.19 49.59 2.37
N PHE A 371 -15.06 48.86 3.07
CA PHE A 371 -15.89 47.81 2.47
C PHE A 371 -16.88 48.37 1.43
N GLY A 372 -17.45 49.55 1.72
CA GLY A 372 -18.36 50.28 0.84
C GLY A 372 -19.82 49.80 0.93
N GLY A 373 -20.77 50.70 0.63
CA GLY A 373 -22.21 50.39 0.60
C GLY A 373 -22.89 50.22 1.97
N VAL A 374 -22.11 50.24 3.05
CA VAL A 374 -22.58 50.14 4.45
C VAL A 374 -21.99 51.24 5.31
N ARG A 375 -22.63 51.54 6.44
CA ARG A 375 -22.15 52.46 7.49
C ARG A 375 -22.14 51.75 8.84
N ALA A 376 -21.13 52.04 9.65
CA ALA A 376 -21.09 51.61 11.04
C ALA A 376 -21.86 52.65 11.88
N ASN A 377 -22.91 52.23 12.59
CA ASN A 377 -23.63 53.10 13.54
C ASN A 377 -23.23 52.72 14.95
N TYR A 378 -22.53 53.62 15.63
CA TYR A 378 -22.12 53.41 17.01
C TYR A 378 -23.32 53.61 17.95
N MET A 379 -23.57 52.63 18.83
CA MET A 379 -24.69 52.60 19.75
C MET A 379 -24.21 52.47 21.20
N GLU A 380 -24.68 53.35 22.08
CA GLU A 380 -24.39 53.35 23.52
C GLU A 380 -25.69 53.23 24.35
N PRO A 381 -26.33 52.06 24.35
CA PRO A 381 -27.53 51.83 25.17
C PRO A 381 -27.19 51.79 26.67
N ALA A 382 -28.11 52.28 27.51
CA ALA A 382 -27.90 52.35 28.97
C ALA A 382 -27.69 50.99 29.67
N ASN A 383 -28.18 49.88 29.10
CA ASN A 383 -28.20 48.55 29.71
C ASN A 383 -27.41 47.48 28.93
N ARG A 384 -26.54 47.87 27.98
CA ARG A 384 -25.76 46.92 27.16
C ARG A 384 -24.40 47.54 26.80
N THR A 385 -23.38 46.69 26.65
CA THR A 385 -22.04 47.12 26.19
C THR A 385 -22.17 47.88 24.85
N PRO A 386 -21.43 48.98 24.66
CA PRO A 386 -21.40 49.70 23.40
C PRO A 386 -21.07 48.79 22.22
N TYR A 387 -21.71 49.05 21.08
CA TYR A 387 -21.53 48.23 19.88
C TYR A 387 -21.74 49.05 18.61
N PHE A 388 -21.21 48.56 17.50
CA PHE A 388 -21.56 49.03 16.17
C PHE A 388 -22.67 48.18 15.58
N SER A 389 -23.67 48.81 14.97
CA SER A 389 -24.62 48.16 14.07
C SER A 389 -24.30 48.58 12.63
N VAL A 390 -23.96 47.61 11.78
CA VAL A 390 -23.58 47.88 10.39
C VAL A 390 -24.81 47.84 9.49
N THR A 391 -25.22 48.99 8.97
CA THR A 391 -26.44 49.13 8.15
C THR A 391 -26.13 49.67 6.76
N ASN A 392 -27.10 49.65 5.84
CA ASN A 392 -26.96 50.33 4.55
C ASN A 392 -26.73 51.85 4.70
N ILE A 393 -25.95 52.42 3.79
CA ILE A 393 -25.95 53.86 3.52
C ILE A 393 -27.32 54.20 2.89
N GLU A 394 -27.94 55.29 3.33
CA GLU A 394 -29.35 55.69 3.08
C GLU A 394 -29.90 55.37 1.67
N GLY A 395 -31.12 54.80 1.58
CA GLY A 395 -31.88 54.69 0.31
C GLY A 395 -32.64 53.39 0.04
N LYS A 396 -32.32 52.27 0.71
CA LYS A 396 -33.07 51.01 0.55
C LYS A 396 -33.61 50.53 1.91
N ARG A 397 -34.75 51.08 2.33
CA ARG A 397 -35.53 50.56 3.47
C ARG A 397 -36.74 49.81 2.93
N GLY A 398 -36.82 48.51 3.18
CA GLY A 398 -37.94 47.64 2.78
C GLY A 398 -37.76 46.22 3.31
N ARG A 399 -38.85 45.49 3.53
CA ARG A 399 -38.80 44.04 3.85
C ARG A 399 -38.04 43.32 2.73
N GLY A 400 -36.93 42.68 3.06
CA GLY A 400 -36.11 41.91 2.11
C GLY A 400 -34.88 42.62 1.53
N VAL A 401 -34.62 43.89 1.87
CA VAL A 401 -33.35 44.54 1.48
C VAL A 401 -32.27 44.18 2.51
N THR A 402 -31.29 43.39 2.08
CA THR A 402 -30.13 43.02 2.89
C THR A 402 -28.95 43.94 2.60
N ASN A 403 -28.10 44.18 3.60
CA ASN A 403 -26.92 45.01 3.39
C ASN A 403 -25.80 44.18 2.72
N PRO A 404 -24.93 44.79 1.89
CA PRO A 404 -23.90 44.06 1.15
C PRO A 404 -22.96 43.23 2.04
N LEU A 405 -22.66 43.71 3.26
CA LEU A 405 -21.86 42.97 4.22
C LEU A 405 -22.56 41.68 4.69
N THR A 406 -23.87 41.74 4.93
CA THR A 406 -24.69 40.59 5.31
C THR A 406 -24.77 39.57 4.18
N GLU A 407 -24.91 40.02 2.93
CA GLU A 407 -24.92 39.14 1.76
C GLU A 407 -23.58 38.43 1.59
N TRP A 408 -22.48 39.13 1.79
CA TRP A 408 -21.14 38.54 1.78
C TRP A 408 -20.92 37.55 2.93
N LEU A 409 -21.32 37.89 4.16
CA LEU A 409 -21.22 36.97 5.30
C LEU A 409 -22.10 35.72 5.13
N ARG A 410 -23.25 35.84 4.44
CA ARG A 410 -24.07 34.69 4.05
C ARG A 410 -23.40 33.84 2.98
N SER A 411 -22.77 34.44 1.98
CA SER A 411 -22.14 33.68 0.89
C SER A 411 -20.95 32.85 1.38
N ILE A 412 -20.26 33.29 2.44
CA ILE A 412 -19.21 32.52 3.11
C ILE A 412 -19.73 31.66 4.29
N GLY A 413 -21.04 31.66 4.54
CA GLY A 413 -21.71 30.74 5.48
C GLY A 413 -21.62 31.08 6.97
N VAL A 414 -21.19 32.29 7.34
CA VAL A 414 -21.00 32.67 8.77
C VAL A 414 -22.15 33.50 9.36
N TYR A 415 -22.99 34.08 8.51
CA TYR A 415 -24.14 34.87 8.98
C TYR A 415 -25.26 34.00 9.55
N GLY A 416 -25.85 34.41 10.68
CA GLY A 416 -26.91 33.65 11.36
C GLY A 416 -26.39 32.60 12.35
N LEU A 417 -25.08 32.46 12.52
CA LEU A 417 -24.49 31.56 13.51
C LEU A 417 -24.45 32.22 14.90
N ASP A 418 -24.88 31.49 15.92
CA ASP A 418 -24.66 31.87 17.31
C ASP A 418 -23.22 31.55 17.75
N SER A 419 -22.86 31.93 18.99
CA SER A 419 -21.52 31.75 19.55
C SER A 419 -21.04 30.30 19.64
N HIS A 420 -21.93 29.33 19.81
CA HIS A 420 -21.59 27.90 19.90
C HIS A 420 -21.29 27.28 18.54
N HIS A 421 -21.94 27.78 17.50
CA HIS A 421 -21.83 27.25 16.14
C HIS A 421 -20.83 28.01 15.26
N LYS A 422 -20.11 29.00 15.80
CA LYS A 422 -19.05 29.74 15.09
C LYS A 422 -17.97 28.79 14.55
N PHE A 423 -17.50 29.04 13.34
CA PHE A 423 -16.34 28.38 12.73
C PHE A 423 -15.61 29.37 11.81
N LEU A 424 -14.35 29.09 11.48
CA LEU A 424 -13.58 29.87 10.52
C LEU A 424 -13.94 29.42 9.09
N PRO A 425 -14.36 30.34 8.19
CA PRO A 425 -14.78 29.97 6.84
C PRO A 425 -13.59 29.54 5.97
N ALA A 426 -13.88 28.75 4.93
CA ALA A 426 -12.87 28.14 4.06
C ALA A 426 -11.87 29.14 3.46
N CYS A 427 -12.33 30.36 3.14
CA CYS A 427 -11.48 31.42 2.58
C CYS A 427 -10.33 31.83 3.51
N VAL A 428 -10.45 31.65 4.83
CA VAL A 428 -9.37 31.95 5.79
C VAL A 428 -8.19 31.00 5.62
N PHE A 429 -8.45 29.72 5.33
CA PHE A 429 -7.39 28.70 5.20
C PHE A 429 -6.58 28.86 3.92
N THR A 430 -7.14 29.51 2.89
CA THR A 430 -6.48 29.80 1.62
C THR A 430 -5.81 31.17 1.56
N LEU A 431 -5.83 31.95 2.66
CA LEU A 431 -5.16 33.25 2.72
C LEU A 431 -3.64 33.11 2.63
N PRO A 432 -2.95 34.07 1.98
CA PRO A 432 -1.50 34.17 2.07
C PRO A 432 -1.07 34.50 3.49
N LYS A 433 0.15 34.08 3.83
CA LYS A 433 0.74 34.19 5.18
C LYS A 433 0.55 35.56 5.84
N HIS A 434 0.72 36.66 5.10
CA HIS A 434 0.61 38.01 5.63
C HIS A 434 -0.85 38.41 5.96
N GLN A 435 -1.83 37.98 5.16
CA GLN A 435 -3.25 38.24 5.44
C GLN A 435 -3.78 37.32 6.54
N LEU A 436 -3.31 36.07 6.60
CA LEU A 436 -3.63 35.18 7.71
C LEU A 436 -3.09 35.72 9.05
N ALA A 437 -1.88 36.29 9.05
CA ALA A 437 -1.32 36.98 10.21
C ALA A 437 -2.18 38.19 10.61
N LEU A 438 -2.62 39.01 9.65
CA LEU A 438 -3.52 40.13 9.90
C LEU A 438 -4.86 39.67 10.48
N PHE A 439 -5.45 38.61 9.94
CA PHE A 439 -6.68 38.00 10.43
C PHE A 439 -6.54 37.59 11.90
N LEU A 440 -5.50 36.81 12.23
CA LEU A 440 -5.23 36.36 13.59
C LEU A 440 -4.95 37.53 14.53
N ASN A 441 -4.20 38.53 14.08
CA ASN A 441 -3.87 39.74 14.85
C ASN A 441 -5.13 40.50 15.30
N ARG A 442 -6.12 40.63 14.41
CA ARG A 442 -7.42 41.27 14.73
C ARG A 442 -8.33 40.36 15.53
N LEU A 443 -8.34 39.07 15.23
CA LEU A 443 -9.14 38.10 15.99
C LEU A 443 -8.71 38.06 17.45
N PHE A 444 -7.40 37.94 17.74
CA PHE A 444 -6.88 37.96 19.11
C PHE A 444 -7.10 39.29 19.84
N ALA A 445 -7.39 40.38 19.13
CA ALA A 445 -7.66 41.68 19.77
C ALA A 445 -9.04 41.73 20.45
N THR A 446 -9.94 40.84 20.03
CA THR A 446 -11.30 40.63 20.59
C THR A 446 -11.24 39.78 21.87
N ASP A 447 -11.57 38.49 21.80
CA ASP A 447 -11.61 37.54 22.93
C ASP A 447 -10.22 37.02 23.38
N GLY A 448 -9.13 37.57 22.83
CA GLY A 448 -7.77 37.20 23.21
C GLY A 448 -7.25 37.99 24.41
N TRP A 449 -6.43 37.34 25.24
CA TRP A 449 -5.74 37.96 26.37
C TRP A 449 -4.23 37.82 26.26
N VAL A 450 -3.54 38.80 26.83
CA VAL A 450 -2.09 38.78 27.03
C VAL A 450 -1.83 38.97 28.51
N SER A 451 -1.36 37.91 29.17
CA SER A 451 -0.99 37.95 30.58
C SER A 451 0.50 38.17 30.72
N ALA A 452 0.88 39.40 31.04
CA ALA A 452 2.28 39.76 31.25
C ALA A 452 2.87 39.13 32.52
N THR A 453 2.05 38.75 33.50
CA THR A 453 2.49 38.14 34.76
C THR A 453 2.73 36.64 34.61
N SER A 454 1.76 35.89 34.06
CA SER A 454 1.84 34.44 33.85
C SER A 454 2.57 34.02 32.56
N SER A 455 3.01 34.99 31.75
CA SER A 455 3.70 34.75 30.48
C SER A 455 2.89 33.83 29.55
N GLU A 456 1.65 34.21 29.29
CA GLU A 456 0.68 33.42 28.53
C GLU A 456 -0.11 34.35 27.59
N ILE A 457 -0.29 33.90 26.34
CA ILE A 457 -1.21 34.51 25.38
C ILE A 457 -2.28 33.47 25.12
N GLY A 458 -3.55 33.87 25.11
CA GLY A 458 -4.60 32.91 24.80
C GLY A 458 -5.83 33.53 24.19
N TYR A 459 -6.73 32.66 23.75
CA TYR A 459 -8.01 32.99 23.13
C TYR A 459 -9.08 32.04 23.66
N ALA A 460 -10.28 32.55 23.94
CA ALA A 460 -11.36 31.76 24.51
C ALA A 460 -12.61 31.84 23.63
N SER A 461 -13.29 30.72 23.47
CA SER A 461 -14.57 30.65 22.76
C SER A 461 -15.39 29.49 23.29
N VAL A 462 -16.72 29.61 23.20
CA VAL A 462 -17.63 28.50 23.50
C VAL A 462 -17.74 27.49 22.33
N SER A 463 -17.23 27.84 21.14
CA SER A 463 -17.15 26.94 19.99
C SER A 463 -15.85 26.14 20.01
N GLU A 464 -15.95 24.82 20.20
CA GLU A 464 -14.82 23.89 20.10
C GLU A 464 -14.20 23.93 18.69
N LYS A 465 -15.05 23.93 17.65
CA LYS A 465 -14.63 23.89 16.24
C LYS A 465 -13.76 25.10 15.90
N MET A 466 -14.17 26.30 16.30
CA MET A 466 -13.40 27.52 16.08
C MET A 466 -12.04 27.47 16.80
N ILE A 467 -11.98 26.93 18.03
CA ILE A 467 -10.72 26.79 18.77
C ILE A 467 -9.79 25.77 18.10
N ARG A 468 -10.30 24.63 17.63
CA ARG A 468 -9.50 23.63 16.89
C ARG A 468 -8.95 24.20 15.58
N GLN A 469 -9.78 24.94 14.84
CA GLN A 469 -9.36 25.62 13.62
C GLN A 469 -8.31 26.70 13.91
N LEU A 470 -8.49 27.49 14.98
CA LEU A 470 -7.49 28.47 15.42
C LEU A 470 -6.18 27.81 15.82
N HIS A 471 -6.23 26.68 16.52
CA HIS A 471 -5.06 25.86 16.87
C HIS A 471 -4.31 25.40 15.61
N HIS A 472 -5.01 24.90 14.60
CA HIS A 472 -4.42 24.55 13.30
C HIS A 472 -3.80 25.77 12.60
N LEU A 473 -4.45 26.93 12.58
CA LEU A 473 -3.89 28.14 11.98
C LEU A 473 -2.61 28.60 12.67
N LEU A 474 -2.52 28.52 14.00
CA LEU A 474 -1.30 28.83 14.75
C LEU A 474 -0.18 27.84 14.43
N LEU A 475 -0.51 26.56 14.29
CA LEU A 475 0.44 25.52 13.87
C LEU A 475 1.08 25.85 12.51
N ARG A 476 0.38 26.56 11.62
CA ARG A 476 0.97 27.02 10.35
C ARG A 476 2.09 28.02 10.50
N PHE A 477 2.09 28.81 11.57
CA PHE A 477 3.17 29.73 11.89
C PHE A 477 4.30 29.08 12.70
N GLY A 478 4.16 27.79 13.05
CA GLY A 478 5.04 27.07 13.97
C GLY A 478 4.79 27.41 15.44
N ILE A 479 3.58 27.89 15.77
CA ILE A 479 3.18 28.30 17.12
C ILE A 479 2.43 27.12 17.75
N ILE A 480 3.00 26.54 18.78
CA ILE A 480 2.42 25.45 19.55
C ILE A 480 1.49 26.06 20.61
N ALA A 481 0.24 25.60 20.65
CA ALA A 481 -0.73 26.01 21.65
C ALA A 481 -1.39 24.77 22.27
N GLY A 482 -1.88 24.90 23.50
CA GLY A 482 -2.69 23.86 24.14
C GLY A 482 -4.15 24.25 24.18
N ILE A 483 -5.05 23.31 23.88
CA ILE A 483 -6.49 23.50 24.07
C ILE A 483 -6.90 22.98 25.45
N ARG A 484 -7.69 23.76 26.20
CA ARG A 484 -8.26 23.35 27.50
C ARG A 484 -9.75 23.63 27.54
N HIS A 485 -10.47 22.78 28.25
CA HIS A 485 -11.88 23.03 28.59
C HIS A 485 -11.95 23.66 29.99
N ARG A 486 -12.48 24.88 30.10
CA ARG A 486 -12.55 25.67 31.35
C ARG A 486 -14.01 25.93 31.73
N ILE A 487 -14.30 25.89 33.03
CA ILE A 487 -15.58 26.36 33.58
C ILE A 487 -15.47 27.88 33.76
N ILE A 488 -16.39 28.63 33.17
CA ILE A 488 -16.44 30.09 33.25
C ILE A 488 -17.15 30.48 34.54
N ASN A 489 -16.56 31.42 35.28
CA ASN A 489 -17.26 32.12 36.37
C ASN A 489 -18.29 33.08 35.78
N SER A 490 -19.51 32.59 35.59
CA SER A 490 -20.68 33.35 35.14
C SER A 490 -21.71 33.46 36.28
N PRO A 491 -22.54 34.52 36.34
CA PRO A 491 -23.65 34.60 37.31
C PRO A 491 -24.62 33.41 37.22
N THR A 492 -24.64 32.69 36.10
CA THR A 492 -25.24 31.35 35.95
C THR A 492 -24.19 30.26 36.17
N PRO A 493 -24.33 29.39 37.19
CA PRO A 493 -23.40 28.27 37.42
C PRO A 493 -23.35 27.31 36.23
N GLY A 494 -22.15 26.82 35.89
CA GLY A 494 -21.99 25.66 34.98
C GLY A 494 -21.74 25.96 33.50
N LYS A 495 -21.55 27.22 33.08
CA LYS A 495 -21.12 27.50 31.69
C LYS A 495 -19.67 27.08 31.47
N THR A 496 -19.41 26.34 30.39
CA THR A 496 -18.07 25.93 29.99
C THR A 496 -17.64 26.61 28.69
N ALA A 497 -16.34 26.78 28.51
CA ALA A 497 -15.74 27.28 27.27
C ALA A 497 -14.42 26.59 27.00
N TRP A 498 -14.00 26.65 25.74
CA TRP A 498 -12.70 26.20 25.27
C TRP A 498 -11.73 27.37 25.30
N SER A 499 -10.53 27.13 25.82
CA SER A 499 -9.43 28.07 25.81
C SER A 499 -8.29 27.50 24.99
N LEU A 500 -7.65 28.36 24.21
CA LEU A 500 -6.40 28.11 23.54
C LEU A 500 -5.32 28.89 24.27
N ASP A 501 -4.29 28.21 24.76
CA ASP A 501 -3.25 28.79 25.60
C ASP A 501 -1.88 28.57 24.95
N ILE A 502 -1.20 29.68 24.61
CA ILE A 502 0.19 29.70 24.17
C ILE A 502 1.04 29.98 25.40
N THR A 503 1.86 29.01 25.79
CA THR A 503 2.61 29.05 27.06
C THR A 503 4.10 28.77 26.89
N ASP A 504 4.53 28.20 25.76
CA ASP A 504 5.94 27.95 25.51
C ASP A 504 6.64 29.19 24.97
N GLY A 505 7.89 29.40 25.40
CA GLY A 505 8.66 30.58 25.09
C GLY A 505 8.87 30.84 23.59
N PRO A 506 9.36 29.85 22.83
CA PRO A 506 9.53 29.98 21.38
C PRO A 506 8.24 30.34 20.63
N SER A 507 7.12 29.69 20.91
CA SER A 507 5.82 29.99 20.28
C SER A 507 5.30 31.36 20.68
N LEU A 508 5.50 31.78 21.93
CA LEU A 508 5.15 33.14 22.37
C LEU A 508 5.95 34.20 21.61
N LEU A 509 7.26 33.97 21.43
CA LEU A 509 8.12 34.88 20.66
C LEU A 509 7.68 34.92 19.19
N GLU A 510 7.41 33.76 18.60
CA GLU A 510 6.92 33.66 17.22
C GLU A 510 5.56 34.32 17.03
N PHE A 511 4.65 34.17 18.00
CA PHE A 511 3.36 34.87 18.00
C PHE A 511 3.56 36.39 18.02
N VAL A 512 4.41 36.90 18.92
CA VAL A 512 4.69 38.35 19.02
C VAL A 512 5.31 38.89 17.73
N GLN A 513 6.23 38.14 17.12
CA GLN A 513 6.96 38.58 15.92
C GLN A 513 6.14 38.48 14.64
N LYS A 514 5.38 37.39 14.46
CA LYS A 514 4.68 37.10 13.20
C LYS A 514 3.23 37.56 13.18
N ILE A 515 2.56 37.66 14.33
CA ILE A 515 1.12 37.93 14.44
C ILE A 515 0.85 39.16 15.29
N GLY A 516 1.20 39.15 16.57
CA GLY A 516 0.87 40.20 17.53
C GLY A 516 -0.62 40.28 17.88
N VAL A 517 -0.99 41.28 18.69
CA VAL A 517 -2.38 41.54 19.08
C VAL A 517 -2.62 43.03 18.96
N PHE A 518 -3.56 43.41 18.09
CA PHE A 518 -3.88 44.82 17.87
C PHE A 518 -4.36 45.51 19.15
N GLY A 519 -3.83 46.70 19.42
CA GLY A 519 -4.17 47.50 20.60
C GLY A 519 -3.56 46.98 21.92
N GLN A 520 -2.64 46.00 21.86
CA GLN A 520 -1.88 45.50 23.01
C GLN A 520 -0.36 45.48 22.76
N GLU A 521 0.12 46.30 21.83
CA GLU A 521 1.52 46.35 21.38
C GLU A 521 2.48 46.62 22.55
N GLU A 522 2.17 47.57 23.43
CA GLU A 522 3.01 47.86 24.61
C GLU A 522 3.11 46.69 25.59
N LYS A 523 2.08 45.85 25.70
CA LYS A 523 2.12 44.66 26.56
C LYS A 523 2.99 43.57 25.93
N LEU A 524 2.88 43.40 24.61
CA LEU A 524 3.68 42.43 23.85
C LEU A 524 5.16 42.82 23.81
N GLU A 525 5.48 44.10 23.71
CA GLU A 525 6.88 44.56 23.73
C GLU A 525 7.51 44.39 25.12
N ARG A 526 6.77 44.70 26.20
CA ARG A 526 7.20 44.37 27.57
C ARG A 526 7.42 42.88 27.76
N PHE A 527 6.53 42.06 27.19
CA PHE A 527 6.66 40.61 27.21
C PHE A 527 7.93 40.15 26.46
N ARG A 528 8.21 40.71 25.28
CA ARG A 528 9.43 40.44 24.49
C ARG A 528 10.70 40.82 25.23
N GLN A 529 10.74 42.00 25.86
CA GLN A 529 11.89 42.45 26.66
C GLN A 529 12.17 41.49 27.83
N ARG A 530 11.13 41.11 28.58
CA ARG A 530 11.25 40.14 29.68
C ARG A 530 11.76 38.77 29.19
N PHE A 531 11.37 38.34 27.99
CA PHE A 531 11.86 37.10 27.40
C PHE A 531 13.35 37.16 27.02
N LEU A 532 13.83 38.30 26.54
CA LEU A 532 15.26 38.51 26.25
C LEU A 532 16.11 38.56 27.52
N GLU A 533 15.56 39.07 28.62
CA GLU A 533 16.24 39.19 29.92
C GLU A 533 16.22 37.89 30.74
N SER A 534 15.24 37.01 30.52
CA SER A 534 15.05 35.77 31.31
C SER A 534 15.43 34.52 30.50
N LYS A 535 16.32 33.66 31.02
CA LYS A 535 16.55 32.31 30.45
C LYS A 535 15.31 31.43 30.66
N PHE A 536 14.33 31.48 29.76
CA PHE A 536 13.19 30.56 29.75
C PHE A 536 13.63 29.17 29.28
N ASN A 537 13.82 28.24 30.23
CA ASN A 537 13.94 26.81 29.93
C ASN A 537 12.55 26.17 29.90
N THR A 538 11.79 26.35 28.81
CA THR A 538 10.52 25.63 28.64
C THR A 538 10.80 24.21 28.14
N ASN A 539 10.85 23.24 29.06
CA ASN A 539 10.92 21.80 28.77
C ASN A 539 9.58 21.25 28.23
N ASN A 540 8.91 21.96 27.32
CA ASN A 540 7.61 21.56 26.78
C ASN A 540 7.76 20.75 25.48
N ASP A 541 8.62 21.21 24.55
CA ASP A 541 8.96 20.48 23.32
C ASP A 541 10.20 19.60 23.57
N THR A 542 9.94 18.39 24.05
CA THR A 542 10.96 17.43 24.48
C THR A 542 10.86 16.14 23.70
N ILE A 543 12.00 15.50 23.50
CA ILE A 543 12.06 14.17 22.90
C ILE A 543 11.78 13.14 24.01
N PRO A 544 10.99 12.07 23.76
CA PRO A 544 10.63 11.08 24.78
C PRO A 544 11.86 10.50 25.50
N MET A 545 11.68 10.09 26.76
CA MET A 545 12.79 9.75 27.67
C MET A 545 13.62 8.56 27.18
N GLU A 546 13.03 7.71 26.36
CA GLU A 546 13.59 6.50 25.79
C GLU A 546 14.75 6.83 24.84
N VAL A 547 14.85 8.07 24.33
CA VAL A 547 16.00 8.53 23.54
C VAL A 547 17.33 8.45 24.31
N TRP A 548 17.28 8.48 25.65
CA TRP A 548 18.47 8.31 26.47
C TRP A 548 19.12 6.93 26.31
N GLU A 549 18.38 5.92 25.86
CA GLU A 549 18.91 4.59 25.56
C GLU A 549 19.78 4.67 24.31
N SER A 550 19.29 5.28 23.23
CA SER A 550 20.08 5.54 22.03
C SER A 550 21.32 6.39 22.34
N VAL A 551 21.17 7.50 23.09
CA VAL A 551 22.31 8.33 23.49
C VAL A 551 23.32 7.52 24.32
N ARG A 552 22.86 6.59 25.18
CA ARG A 552 23.74 5.75 26.01
C ARG A 552 24.53 4.75 25.16
N GLU A 553 23.88 4.14 24.18
CA GLU A 553 24.48 3.22 23.21
C GLU A 553 25.63 3.92 22.47
N PHE A 554 25.37 5.05 21.82
CA PHE A 554 26.38 5.80 21.05
C PHE A 554 27.49 6.41 21.92
N LYS A 555 27.21 6.70 23.20
CA LYS A 555 28.23 7.15 24.15
C LYS A 555 29.26 6.04 24.46
N GLY A 556 28.90 4.75 24.32
CA GLY A 556 29.78 3.63 24.67
C GLY A 556 30.30 3.70 26.11
N ASP A 557 31.61 3.63 26.30
CA ASP A 557 32.27 3.70 27.62
C ASP A 557 32.53 5.13 28.13
N GLU A 558 32.29 6.16 27.31
CA GLU A 558 32.55 7.56 27.69
C GLU A 558 31.69 7.94 28.91
N THR A 559 32.25 8.61 29.92
CA THR A 559 31.43 9.07 31.05
C THR A 559 30.47 10.17 30.61
N TRP A 560 29.27 10.23 31.19
CA TRP A 560 28.30 11.30 30.92
C TRP A 560 28.86 12.71 31.15
N ALA A 561 29.80 12.86 32.09
CA ALA A 561 30.47 14.14 32.36
C ALA A 561 31.49 14.52 31.28
N SER A 562 32.09 13.55 30.59
CA SER A 562 32.97 13.77 29.45
C SER A 562 32.15 14.18 28.23
N LEU A 563 31.11 13.40 27.90
CA LEU A 563 30.23 13.69 26.77
C LEU A 563 29.60 15.09 26.89
N ALA A 564 29.12 15.46 28.07
CA ALA A 564 28.56 16.78 28.32
C ALA A 564 29.55 17.93 28.06
N ARG A 565 30.84 17.75 28.44
CA ARG A 565 31.88 18.74 28.18
C ARG A 565 32.17 18.88 26.69
N ARG A 566 32.22 17.75 25.99
CA ARG A 566 32.44 17.69 24.54
C ARG A 566 31.28 18.33 23.76
N ALA A 567 30.05 18.12 24.23
CA ALA A 567 28.84 18.75 23.71
C ALA A 567 28.65 20.23 24.12
N GLY A 568 29.60 20.83 24.85
CA GLY A 568 29.50 22.22 25.28
C GLY A 568 28.41 22.49 26.34
N ILE A 569 27.90 21.46 27.02
CA ILE A 569 26.87 21.57 28.06
C ILE A 569 27.54 22.03 29.36
N GLN A 570 27.45 23.32 29.65
CA GLN A 570 28.10 23.90 30.84
C GLN A 570 27.49 23.38 32.16
N PRO A 571 28.30 23.03 33.17
CA PRO A 571 27.79 22.66 34.49
C PRO A 571 27.24 23.88 35.23
N ALA A 572 26.04 23.77 35.81
CA ALA A 572 25.56 24.74 36.81
C ALA A 572 26.24 24.58 38.19
N SER A 573 27.02 23.50 38.41
CA SER A 573 27.69 23.19 39.68
C SER A 573 28.95 22.31 39.47
N ARG A 574 29.74 22.06 40.54
CA ARG A 574 30.94 21.18 40.52
C ARG A 574 30.69 19.74 40.01
N LYS A 575 29.43 19.28 39.91
CA LYS A 575 29.06 17.99 39.29
C LYS A 575 28.11 18.23 38.11
N ILE A 576 28.46 17.71 36.94
CA ILE A 576 27.58 17.67 35.76
C ILE A 576 26.49 16.62 36.02
N ASN A 577 25.24 17.06 36.23
CA ASN A 577 24.09 16.16 36.31
C ASN A 577 23.22 16.32 35.06
N MET A 578 23.21 15.31 34.19
CA MET A 578 22.42 15.37 32.97
C MET A 578 20.98 14.86 33.10
N HIS A 579 20.60 14.33 34.27
CA HIS A 579 19.29 13.73 34.50
C HIS A 579 18.92 12.62 33.50
N VAL A 580 19.92 11.89 33.00
CA VAL A 580 19.75 10.76 32.08
C VAL A 580 18.76 9.76 32.67
N GLY A 581 17.77 9.34 31.87
CA GLY A 581 16.73 8.39 32.28
C GLY A 581 15.78 8.93 33.36
N LYS A 582 15.88 10.20 33.74
CA LYS A 582 14.98 10.86 34.71
C LYS A 582 14.17 12.02 34.12
N ARG A 583 14.64 12.64 33.02
CA ARG A 583 13.96 13.75 32.35
C ARG A 583 14.13 13.65 30.84
N ALA A 584 13.06 13.90 30.10
CA ALA A 584 13.11 14.03 28.65
C ALA A 584 14.06 15.18 28.22
N PRO A 585 15.00 14.97 27.28
CA PRO A 585 15.87 16.05 26.81
C PRO A 585 15.09 17.04 25.93
N SER A 586 15.44 18.32 26.03
CA SER A 586 15.00 19.32 25.07
C SER A 586 15.70 19.11 23.72
N ARG A 587 15.07 19.57 22.63
CA ARG A 587 15.68 19.48 21.29
C ARG A 587 17.07 20.11 21.19
N PRO A 588 17.32 21.34 21.66
CA PRO A 588 18.66 21.93 21.56
C PRO A 588 19.70 21.12 22.31
N ARG A 589 19.31 20.53 23.45
CA ARG A 589 20.18 19.68 24.24
C ARG A 589 20.46 18.36 23.54
N LEU A 590 19.43 17.74 22.94
CA LEU A 590 19.64 16.52 22.14
C LEU A 590 20.51 16.81 20.92
N LEU A 591 20.33 17.95 20.26
CA LEU A 591 21.16 18.38 19.14
C LEU A 591 22.63 18.54 19.53
N GLN A 592 22.93 19.24 20.63
CA GLN A 592 24.30 19.35 21.17
C GLN A 592 24.93 17.98 21.44
N LEU A 593 24.15 17.05 21.99
CA LEU A 593 24.61 15.68 22.23
C LEU A 593 24.78 14.90 20.92
N ALA A 594 23.89 15.08 19.95
CA ALA A 594 23.91 14.42 18.65
C ALA A 594 25.11 14.89 17.81
N GLU A 595 25.40 16.19 17.80
CA GLU A 595 26.56 16.79 17.15
C GLU A 595 27.85 16.29 17.79
N ALA A 596 27.92 16.22 19.12
CA ALA A 596 29.06 15.62 19.79
C ALA A 596 29.18 14.13 19.44
N LEU A 597 28.10 13.38 19.43
CA LEU A 597 28.12 11.95 19.09
C LEU A 597 28.26 11.68 17.58
N GLU A 598 28.31 12.72 16.74
CA GLU A 598 28.32 12.63 15.27
C GLU A 598 27.21 11.70 14.75
N ASN A 599 26.01 11.79 15.34
CA ASN A 599 24.90 10.90 15.07
C ASN A 599 23.80 11.58 14.22
N PRO A 600 23.63 11.20 12.95
CA PRO A 600 22.60 11.76 12.07
C PRO A 600 21.18 11.47 12.55
N THR A 601 20.90 10.28 13.09
CA THR A 601 19.57 9.90 13.59
C THR A 601 19.09 10.77 14.74
N LEU A 602 19.97 11.04 15.71
CA LEU A 602 19.69 11.93 16.85
C LEU A 602 19.59 13.39 16.39
N THR A 603 20.35 13.76 15.37
CA THR A 603 20.27 15.09 14.72
C THR A 603 18.90 15.28 14.05
N ASP A 604 18.45 14.29 13.26
CA ASP A 604 17.14 14.31 12.60
C ASP A 604 16.01 14.34 13.62
N LEU A 605 16.10 13.55 14.69
CA LEU A 605 15.10 13.56 15.77
C LEU A 605 15.09 14.90 16.52
N ALA A 606 16.24 15.53 16.73
CA ALA A 606 16.33 16.85 17.37
C ALA A 606 15.78 17.97 16.47
N THR A 607 16.02 17.88 15.16
CA THR A 607 15.62 18.88 14.15
C THR A 607 14.29 18.57 13.47
N SER A 608 13.60 17.49 13.87
CA SER A 608 12.36 16.99 13.26
C SER A 608 11.24 18.04 13.20
N ASP A 609 10.34 17.87 12.23
CA ASP A 609 9.10 18.63 12.11
C ASP A 609 7.96 18.03 12.95
N ILE A 610 8.26 17.00 13.73
CA ILE A 610 7.34 16.32 14.66
C ILE A 610 7.50 16.86 16.07
N TYR A 611 6.40 16.98 16.80
CA TYR A 611 6.28 17.13 18.25
C TYR A 611 5.77 15.83 18.87
N TRP A 612 6.32 15.42 20.00
CA TRP A 612 5.93 14.17 20.69
C TRP A 612 4.89 14.48 21.76
N ASP A 613 3.61 14.36 21.39
CA ASP A 613 2.49 14.74 22.23
C ASP A 613 1.95 13.54 23.01
N LYS A 614 1.53 13.78 24.24
CA LYS A 614 1.06 12.73 25.15
C LYS A 614 -0.42 12.43 24.91
N ILE A 615 -0.80 11.16 24.82
CA ILE A 615 -2.22 10.77 24.80
C ILE A 615 -2.84 11.03 26.18
N ILE A 616 -3.95 11.77 26.22
CA ILE A 616 -4.70 12.08 27.45
C ILE A 616 -6.06 11.38 27.51
N SER A 617 -6.65 11.05 26.37
CA SER A 617 -7.87 10.23 26.32
C SER A 617 -7.93 9.39 25.05
N ILE A 618 -8.56 8.21 25.19
CA ILE A 618 -8.94 7.32 24.09
C ILE A 618 -10.40 6.97 24.37
N GLU A 619 -11.32 7.51 23.59
CA GLU A 619 -12.77 7.42 23.83
C GLU A 619 -13.46 6.68 22.68
N PRO A 620 -14.30 5.66 22.93
CA PRO A 620 -15.05 4.99 21.87
C PRO A 620 -16.14 5.91 21.32
N MET A 621 -16.23 6.06 20.00
CA MET A 621 -17.11 7.03 19.32
C MET A 621 -18.38 6.43 18.71
N GLY A 622 -18.48 5.10 18.65
CA GLY A 622 -19.60 4.43 18.00
C GLY A 622 -19.16 3.70 16.74
N GLU A 623 -20.08 3.46 15.82
CA GLU A 623 -19.77 3.09 14.44
C GLU A 623 -19.86 4.35 13.58
N ASN A 624 -18.77 4.72 12.92
CA ASN A 624 -18.71 5.88 12.04
C ASN A 624 -18.22 5.45 10.66
N GLN A 625 -18.66 6.16 9.62
CA GLN A 625 -18.18 5.97 8.27
C GLN A 625 -16.67 6.28 8.24
N VAL A 626 -15.86 5.37 7.67
CA VAL A 626 -14.40 5.49 7.63
C VAL A 626 -13.85 5.36 6.21
N TYR A 627 -12.68 5.97 6.01
CA TYR A 627 -11.94 5.97 4.75
C TYR A 627 -10.47 5.64 5.00
N ASP A 628 -9.77 5.23 3.95
CA ASP A 628 -8.32 5.02 3.95
C ASP A 628 -7.72 5.57 2.63
N LEU A 629 -6.44 5.94 2.64
CA LEU A 629 -5.71 6.47 1.50
C LEU A 629 -4.41 5.70 1.33
N THR A 630 -4.14 5.21 0.12
CA THR A 630 -2.84 4.60 -0.19
C THR A 630 -1.85 5.70 -0.58
N ILE A 631 -0.78 5.83 0.21
CA ILE A 631 0.32 6.76 -0.03
C ILE A 631 1.54 5.99 -0.55
N PRO A 632 2.05 6.31 -1.76
CA PRO A 632 3.29 5.73 -2.27
C PRO A 632 4.48 6.21 -1.43
N ASP A 633 5.52 5.38 -1.36
CA ASP A 633 6.76 5.63 -0.64
C ASP A 633 6.57 5.72 0.87
N THR A 634 6.10 6.85 1.40
CA THR A 634 6.08 7.14 2.85
C THR A 634 5.05 6.31 3.63
N HIS A 635 4.02 5.79 2.96
CA HIS A 635 2.94 4.97 3.55
C HIS A 635 2.23 5.60 4.76
N ASN A 636 2.31 6.92 4.88
CA ASN A 636 1.72 7.68 5.97
C ASN A 636 1.23 9.05 5.49
N PHE A 637 0.34 9.69 6.23
CA PHE A 637 -0.10 11.06 5.97
C PHE A 637 -0.48 11.78 7.27
N VAL A 638 -0.78 13.08 7.19
CA VAL A 638 -1.24 13.91 8.31
C VAL A 638 -2.75 14.15 8.21
N ALA A 639 -3.48 13.76 9.25
CA ALA A 639 -4.91 14.02 9.40
C ALA A 639 -5.22 14.55 10.80
N ASN A 640 -6.04 15.60 10.89
CA ASN A 640 -6.35 16.34 12.13
C ASN A 640 -5.10 16.70 12.94
N ASP A 641 -4.03 17.08 12.23
CA ASP A 641 -2.70 17.37 12.79
C ASP A 641 -2.05 16.15 13.50
N VAL A 642 -2.27 14.92 13.04
CA VAL A 642 -1.63 13.68 13.56
C VAL A 642 -1.13 12.78 12.41
N CYS A 643 0.02 12.10 12.59
CA CYS A 643 0.60 11.20 11.56
C CYS A 643 0.05 9.76 11.64
N VAL A 644 -0.29 9.11 10.50
CA VAL A 644 -1.08 7.85 10.36
C VAL A 644 -0.58 6.89 9.24
N HIS A 645 -0.69 5.52 9.25
CA HIS A 645 0.02 4.53 8.33
C HIS A 645 -0.82 3.34 7.71
N ASN A 646 -0.34 2.50 6.71
CA ASN A 646 -1.00 1.34 5.95
C ASN A 646 -0.37 -0.15 6.08
N THR A 647 -0.93 -1.31 5.59
CA THR A 647 -0.62 -2.78 5.98
C THR A 647 -0.03 -3.77 4.89
N GLY A 648 0.53 -5.00 5.23
CA GLY A 648 0.99 -6.08 4.28
C GLY A 648 1.13 -7.60 4.72
N PHE A 649 0.13 -8.47 4.41
CA PHE A 649 0.08 -9.93 4.75
C PHE A 649 0.92 -10.88 3.85
N LEU A 650 0.89 -10.72 2.52
CA LEU A 650 1.53 -11.66 1.58
C LEU A 650 3.04 -11.83 1.79
N LEU A 651 3.69 -10.77 2.26
CA LEU A 651 5.13 -10.75 2.51
C LEU A 651 5.56 -11.71 3.63
N SER A 652 4.69 -11.98 4.60
CA SER A 652 5.01 -12.92 5.68
C SER A 652 5.06 -14.38 5.19
N ILE A 653 4.19 -14.78 4.25
CA ILE A 653 4.23 -16.11 3.64
C ILE A 653 5.48 -16.25 2.77
N ALA A 654 5.77 -15.24 1.93
CA ALA A 654 6.93 -15.24 1.07
C ALA A 654 8.24 -15.40 1.85
N LYS A 655 8.36 -14.66 2.97
CA LYS A 655 9.50 -14.74 3.88
C LYS A 655 9.68 -16.15 4.43
N ASN A 656 8.63 -16.73 5.01
CA ASN A 656 8.72 -18.05 5.64
C ASN A 656 9.08 -19.15 4.63
N ALA A 657 8.42 -19.15 3.46
CA ALA A 657 8.69 -20.13 2.40
C ALA A 657 10.14 -20.05 1.89
N GLY A 658 10.62 -18.85 1.57
CA GLY A 658 11.96 -18.65 1.03
C GLY A 658 13.09 -18.77 2.07
N LEU A 659 12.89 -18.21 3.27
CA LEU A 659 13.94 -18.10 4.29
C LEU A 659 14.00 -19.35 5.18
N THR A 660 12.85 -19.79 5.72
CA THR A 660 12.77 -20.92 6.66
C THR A 660 12.79 -22.26 5.94
N HIS A 661 12.01 -22.39 4.85
CA HIS A 661 11.85 -23.67 4.13
C HIS A 661 12.68 -23.76 2.84
N LYS A 662 13.50 -22.74 2.56
CA LYS A 662 14.44 -22.69 1.43
C LYS A 662 13.80 -22.97 0.07
N LYS A 663 12.55 -22.54 -0.10
CA LYS A 663 11.80 -22.66 -1.35
C LYS A 663 12.13 -21.52 -2.32
N HIS A 664 12.01 -21.80 -3.60
CA HIS A 664 12.23 -20.82 -4.66
C HIS A 664 10.93 -20.07 -4.93
N VAL A 665 10.86 -18.78 -4.57
CA VAL A 665 9.62 -17.99 -4.58
C VAL A 665 9.73 -16.87 -5.60
N ALA A 666 8.75 -16.74 -6.49
CA ALA A 666 8.62 -15.60 -7.40
C ALA A 666 7.52 -14.65 -6.89
N ILE A 667 7.83 -13.37 -6.69
CA ILE A 667 6.89 -12.35 -6.22
C ILE A 667 6.69 -11.30 -7.30
N PHE A 668 5.45 -11.12 -7.73
CA PHE A 668 5.01 -10.05 -8.65
C PHE A 668 4.26 -8.99 -7.84
N SER A 669 4.94 -7.88 -7.57
CA SER A 669 4.41 -6.75 -6.80
C SER A 669 3.98 -5.63 -7.73
N LEU A 670 2.67 -5.52 -7.96
CA LEU A 670 2.07 -4.55 -8.87
C LEU A 670 1.79 -3.21 -8.18
N GLU A 671 1.81 -3.18 -6.85
CA GLU A 671 1.55 -1.99 -6.03
C GLU A 671 2.82 -1.37 -5.42
N MET A 672 3.84 -2.19 -5.10
CA MET A 672 5.07 -1.75 -4.43
C MET A 672 6.31 -2.02 -5.27
N SER A 673 7.36 -1.19 -5.10
CA SER A 673 8.66 -1.44 -5.75
C SER A 673 9.41 -2.61 -5.11
N ASN A 674 10.35 -3.20 -5.85
CA ASN A 674 11.19 -4.30 -5.35
C ASN A 674 11.95 -3.91 -4.07
N GLU A 675 12.44 -2.67 -4.02
CA GLU A 675 13.15 -2.16 -2.84
C GLU A 675 12.25 -2.10 -1.61
N GLN A 676 11.00 -1.62 -1.77
CA GLN A 676 10.02 -1.57 -0.70
C GLN A 676 9.62 -2.96 -0.19
N VAL A 677 9.53 -3.94 -1.09
CA VAL A 677 9.31 -5.34 -0.73
C VAL A 677 10.46 -5.89 0.11
N VAL A 678 11.72 -5.70 -0.33
CA VAL A 678 12.91 -6.14 0.41
C VAL A 678 12.99 -5.49 1.79
N GLN A 679 12.75 -4.19 1.88
CA GLN A 679 12.74 -3.46 3.16
C GLN A 679 11.75 -4.07 4.16
N ARG A 680 10.54 -4.41 3.72
CA ARG A 680 9.53 -5.05 4.57
C ARG A 680 9.92 -6.47 4.96
N LEU A 681 10.54 -7.24 4.06
CA LEU A 681 11.05 -8.58 4.39
C LEU A 681 12.12 -8.51 5.49
N ILE A 682 13.06 -7.56 5.38
CA ILE A 682 14.11 -7.35 6.38
C ILE A 682 13.48 -6.87 7.70
N ALA A 683 12.49 -5.98 7.66
CA ALA A 683 11.78 -5.51 8.86
C ALA A 683 11.09 -6.66 9.61
N GLN A 684 10.44 -7.57 8.87
CA GLN A 684 9.77 -8.74 9.43
C GLN A 684 10.74 -9.80 9.99
N GLU A 685 11.98 -9.81 9.53
CA GLU A 685 13.04 -10.72 10.01
C GLU A 685 13.76 -10.15 11.23
N THR A 686 14.21 -8.91 11.13
CA THR A 686 15.03 -8.26 12.15
C THR A 686 14.21 -7.66 13.29
N GLY A 687 12.92 -7.43 13.08
CA GLY A 687 12.08 -6.65 14.01
C GLY A 687 12.40 -5.17 14.00
N ILE A 688 13.29 -4.73 13.11
CA ILE A 688 13.64 -3.33 12.92
C ILE A 688 12.52 -2.68 12.12
N ASP A 689 12.09 -1.49 12.57
CA ASP A 689 11.06 -0.72 11.90
C ASP A 689 11.41 -0.46 10.42
N SER A 690 10.44 -0.63 9.53
CA SER A 690 10.66 -0.53 8.08
C SER A 690 11.10 0.86 7.61
N GLN A 691 10.72 1.94 8.32
CA GLN A 691 11.25 3.28 8.03
C GLN A 691 12.72 3.42 8.46
N ARG A 692 13.13 2.73 9.54
CA ARG A 692 14.52 2.76 10.00
C ARG A 692 15.47 2.01 9.07
N LEU A 693 14.98 0.96 8.42
CA LEU A 693 15.71 0.22 7.39
C LEU A 693 15.89 1.02 6.11
N ARG A 694 14.84 1.69 5.63
CA ARG A 694 14.88 2.50 4.42
C ARG A 694 15.78 3.73 4.57
N THR A 695 15.79 4.35 5.76
CA THR A 695 16.74 5.43 6.09
C THR A 695 18.20 5.01 6.25
N GLY A 696 18.47 3.72 6.43
CA GLY A 696 19.79 3.24 6.90
C GLY A 696 20.13 3.64 8.34
N LYS A 697 19.15 4.05 9.17
CA LYS A 697 19.33 4.50 10.57
C LYS A 697 19.32 3.34 11.56
N LEU A 698 20.25 2.42 11.34
CA LEU A 698 20.46 1.24 12.17
C LEU A 698 21.38 1.59 13.35
N THR A 699 21.04 1.11 14.55
CA THR A 699 21.92 1.21 15.71
C THR A 699 23.14 0.29 15.57
N GLN A 700 24.19 0.45 16.39
CA GLN A 700 25.37 -0.42 16.30
C GLN A 700 25.03 -1.88 16.61
N GLU A 701 24.02 -2.13 17.45
CA GLU A 701 23.51 -3.46 17.74
C GLU A 701 22.62 -4.03 16.61
N GLU A 702 21.98 -3.17 15.83
CA GLU A 702 21.12 -3.54 14.70
C GLU A 702 21.91 -3.78 13.39
N TRP A 703 23.05 -3.13 13.20
CA TRP A 703 23.89 -3.37 12.01
C TRP A 703 24.27 -4.85 11.84
N PRO A 704 24.72 -5.57 12.89
CA PRO A 704 24.90 -7.01 12.82
C PRO A 704 23.63 -7.77 12.44
N LEU A 705 22.46 -7.40 12.98
CA LEU A 705 21.18 -8.04 12.65
C LEU A 705 20.78 -7.79 11.19
N PHE A 706 21.00 -6.56 10.70
CA PHE A 706 20.74 -6.18 9.32
C PHE A 706 21.68 -6.87 8.34
N THR A 707 22.99 -6.82 8.60
CA THR A 707 23.99 -7.51 7.77
C THR A 707 23.72 -9.01 7.75
N HIS A 708 23.39 -9.60 8.90
CA HIS A 708 22.99 -11.00 8.97
C HIS A 708 21.71 -11.26 8.17
N ALA A 709 20.69 -10.40 8.27
CA ALA A 709 19.48 -10.56 7.47
C ALA A 709 19.77 -10.45 5.96
N ILE A 710 20.62 -9.51 5.54
CA ILE A 710 21.06 -9.38 4.13
C ILE A 710 21.77 -10.65 3.67
N GLU A 711 22.69 -11.19 4.47
CA GLU A 711 23.37 -12.46 4.16
C GLU A 711 22.36 -13.60 4.02
N VAL A 712 21.46 -13.73 5.00
CA VAL A 712 20.43 -14.78 4.99
C VAL A 712 19.51 -14.65 3.78
N PHE A 713 19.06 -13.43 3.43
CA PHE A 713 18.22 -13.17 2.25
C PHE A 713 18.99 -13.33 0.94
N SER A 714 20.27 -12.97 0.88
CA SER A 714 21.12 -13.19 -0.31
C SER A 714 21.26 -14.67 -0.65
N ASP A 715 21.20 -15.54 0.36
CA ASP A 715 21.23 -16.99 0.17
C ASP A 715 19.85 -17.58 -0.20
N THR A 716 18.77 -16.79 -0.06
CA THR A 716 17.43 -17.24 -0.49
C THR A 716 17.25 -17.15 -1.99
N LYS A 717 16.29 -17.92 -2.52
CA LYS A 717 15.88 -17.88 -3.93
C LYS A 717 14.53 -17.19 -4.07
N ILE A 718 14.45 -15.96 -3.55
CA ILE A 718 13.30 -15.08 -3.72
C ILE A 718 13.59 -14.16 -4.92
N PHE A 719 12.75 -14.25 -5.94
CA PHE A 719 12.82 -13.45 -7.15
C PHE A 719 11.71 -12.40 -7.13
N LEU A 720 12.05 -11.14 -7.39
CA LEU A 720 11.11 -10.02 -7.32
C LEU A 720 10.91 -9.38 -8.70
N ASP A 721 9.67 -9.01 -8.99
CA ASP A 721 9.27 -8.28 -10.19
C ASP A 721 8.24 -7.21 -9.81
N ASP A 722 8.55 -5.94 -10.08
CA ASP A 722 7.72 -4.77 -9.80
C ASP A 722 7.17 -4.12 -11.08
N THR A 723 7.09 -4.87 -12.18
CA THR A 723 6.51 -4.38 -13.44
C THR A 723 5.03 -4.03 -13.23
N PRO A 724 4.62 -2.74 -13.33
CA PRO A 724 3.24 -2.34 -13.12
C PRO A 724 2.34 -2.88 -14.24
N ALA A 725 1.09 -3.19 -13.90
CA ALA A 725 0.06 -3.58 -14.87
C ALA A 725 0.43 -4.76 -15.79
N ILE A 726 1.24 -5.71 -15.30
CA ILE A 726 1.69 -6.88 -16.08
C ILE A 726 0.52 -7.68 -16.65
N THR A 727 0.65 -8.12 -17.91
CA THR A 727 -0.36 -8.98 -18.54
C THR A 727 -0.16 -10.45 -18.12
N PRO A 728 -1.23 -11.28 -18.11
CA PRO A 728 -1.10 -12.71 -17.78
C PRO A 728 -0.09 -13.46 -18.65
N LEU A 729 0.01 -13.09 -19.94
CA LEU A 729 0.98 -13.68 -20.86
C LEU A 729 2.42 -13.33 -20.45
N ALA A 730 2.70 -12.06 -20.19
CA ALA A 730 4.02 -11.60 -19.77
C ALA A 730 4.44 -12.27 -18.44
N LEU A 731 3.54 -12.32 -17.45
CA LEU A 731 3.76 -13.00 -16.18
C LEU A 731 4.11 -14.49 -16.39
N ARG A 732 3.35 -15.18 -17.23
CA ARG A 732 3.58 -16.60 -17.57
C ARG A 732 4.92 -16.83 -18.26
N THR A 733 5.31 -15.97 -19.21
CA THR A 733 6.61 -16.04 -19.87
C THR A 733 7.76 -15.86 -18.88
N LYS A 734 7.66 -14.88 -17.97
CA LYS A 734 8.66 -14.68 -16.91
C LYS A 734 8.76 -15.88 -15.96
N CYS A 735 7.61 -16.39 -15.49
CA CYS A 735 7.56 -17.57 -14.63
C CYS A 735 8.16 -18.82 -15.30
N ARG A 736 7.85 -19.06 -16.58
CA ARG A 736 8.41 -20.18 -17.35
C ARG A 736 9.93 -20.10 -17.45
N ARG A 737 10.45 -18.94 -17.84
CA ARG A 737 11.90 -18.71 -17.91
C ARG A 737 12.56 -18.97 -16.56
N LEU A 738 11.99 -18.43 -15.50
CA LEU A 738 12.51 -18.58 -14.14
C LEU A 738 12.43 -20.03 -13.64
N HIS A 739 11.34 -20.75 -13.95
CA HIS A 739 11.18 -22.17 -13.62
C HIS A 739 12.16 -23.06 -14.40
N MET A 740 12.42 -22.78 -15.68
CA MET A 740 13.41 -23.51 -16.47
C MET A 740 14.84 -23.31 -15.95
N GLU A 741 15.16 -22.10 -15.48
CA GLU A 741 16.51 -21.75 -15.04
C GLU A 741 16.79 -22.19 -13.60
N PHE A 742 15.84 -21.99 -12.69
CA PHE A 742 16.05 -22.20 -11.25
C PHE A 742 15.08 -23.19 -10.59
N GLY A 743 13.98 -23.56 -11.27
CA GLY A 743 12.89 -24.36 -10.68
C GLY A 743 12.19 -23.60 -9.56
N ILE A 744 11.11 -22.86 -9.87
CA ILE A 744 10.32 -22.17 -8.84
C ILE A 744 9.36 -23.13 -8.13
N ASP A 745 9.14 -22.91 -6.83
CA ASP A 745 8.24 -23.67 -5.98
C ASP A 745 6.94 -22.91 -5.68
N LEU A 746 6.94 -21.57 -5.71
CA LEU A 746 5.78 -20.74 -5.37
C LEU A 746 5.76 -19.45 -6.19
N VAL A 747 4.57 -19.06 -6.67
CA VAL A 747 4.34 -17.75 -7.31
C VAL A 747 3.38 -16.92 -6.45
N ILE A 748 3.74 -15.68 -6.15
CA ILE A 748 2.91 -14.73 -5.38
C ILE A 748 2.60 -13.50 -6.24
N ILE A 749 1.36 -13.02 -6.21
CA ILE A 749 0.90 -11.85 -6.99
C ILE A 749 0.16 -10.87 -6.08
N ASP A 750 0.63 -9.62 -6.02
CA ASP A 750 0.08 -8.55 -5.18
C ASP A 750 -0.27 -7.29 -6.01
N TYR A 751 -1.52 -7.00 -6.38
CA TYR A 751 -2.74 -7.82 -6.28
C TYR A 751 -3.41 -7.93 -7.66
N LEU A 752 -4.24 -8.96 -7.83
CA LEU A 752 -4.76 -9.42 -9.12
C LEU A 752 -5.51 -8.32 -9.91
N GLN A 753 -6.25 -7.45 -9.23
CA GLN A 753 -7.00 -6.37 -9.86
C GLN A 753 -6.14 -5.22 -10.40
N LEU A 754 -4.81 -5.25 -10.28
CA LEU A 754 -3.91 -4.31 -10.97
C LEU A 754 -3.38 -4.85 -12.31
N MET A 755 -3.63 -6.12 -12.64
CA MET A 755 -3.26 -6.70 -13.93
C MET A 755 -4.17 -6.15 -15.05
N SER A 756 -3.58 -6.05 -16.25
CA SER A 756 -4.28 -5.63 -17.48
C SER A 756 -4.41 -6.80 -18.45
N GLY A 757 -5.55 -6.90 -19.14
CA GLY A 757 -5.77 -7.83 -20.24
C GLY A 757 -5.11 -7.35 -21.54
N ASP A 758 -4.76 -8.30 -22.42
CA ASP A 758 -4.10 -8.02 -23.71
C ASP A 758 -4.99 -7.27 -24.73
N THR A 759 -6.30 -7.15 -24.46
CA THR A 759 -7.26 -6.45 -25.33
C THR A 759 -7.96 -5.33 -24.56
N ARG A 760 -8.14 -4.17 -25.20
CA ARG A 760 -9.04 -3.11 -24.71
C ARG A 760 -10.47 -3.63 -24.71
N ASN A 761 -10.86 -4.31 -23.64
CA ASN A 761 -12.20 -4.82 -23.41
C ASN A 761 -12.88 -3.93 -22.38
N ASP A 762 -14.05 -3.37 -22.70
CA ASP A 762 -14.76 -2.45 -21.79
C ASP A 762 -15.37 -3.16 -20.55
N ASN A 763 -15.32 -4.50 -20.48
CA ASN A 763 -15.95 -5.29 -19.42
C ASN A 763 -14.94 -5.95 -18.48
N ARG A 764 -14.70 -5.29 -17.33
CA ARG A 764 -13.76 -5.73 -16.29
C ARG A 764 -14.02 -7.14 -15.76
N VAL A 765 -15.28 -7.60 -15.70
CA VAL A 765 -15.63 -8.96 -15.22
C VAL A 765 -15.03 -10.03 -16.14
N GLN A 766 -15.08 -9.82 -17.45
CA GLN A 766 -14.51 -10.76 -18.42
C GLN A 766 -12.99 -10.76 -18.37
N GLU A 767 -12.39 -9.59 -18.16
CA GLU A 767 -10.94 -9.42 -18.01
C GLU A 767 -10.42 -10.17 -16.76
N VAL A 768 -11.06 -9.99 -15.61
CA VAL A 768 -10.72 -10.70 -14.37
C VAL A 768 -10.92 -12.22 -14.53
N SER A 769 -11.96 -12.64 -15.25
CA SER A 769 -12.18 -14.06 -15.59
C SER A 769 -11.05 -14.64 -16.44
N PHE A 770 -10.56 -13.88 -17.42
CA PHE A 770 -9.44 -14.28 -18.26
C PHE A 770 -8.13 -14.37 -17.46
N ILE A 771 -7.88 -13.40 -16.57
CA ILE A 771 -6.72 -13.39 -15.67
C ILE A 771 -6.73 -14.62 -14.78
N SER A 772 -7.84 -14.84 -14.05
CA SER A 772 -8.04 -15.99 -13.16
C SER A 772 -7.76 -17.34 -13.85
N ARG A 773 -8.36 -17.56 -15.02
CA ARG A 773 -8.14 -18.78 -15.80
C ARG A 773 -6.68 -18.93 -16.25
N SER A 774 -6.05 -17.84 -16.67
CA SER A 774 -4.65 -17.84 -17.08
C SER A 774 -3.71 -18.19 -15.92
N LEU A 775 -4.00 -17.68 -14.71
CA LEU A 775 -3.25 -18.03 -13.50
C LEU A 775 -3.44 -19.50 -13.11
N LYS A 776 -4.65 -20.05 -13.25
CA LYS A 776 -4.88 -21.49 -13.03
C LYS A 776 -4.14 -22.36 -14.04
N VAL A 777 -4.10 -21.94 -15.31
CA VAL A 777 -3.31 -22.63 -16.34
C VAL A 777 -1.83 -22.57 -16.00
N LEU A 778 -1.31 -21.41 -15.57
CA LEU A 778 0.07 -21.26 -15.13
C LEU A 778 0.41 -22.21 -13.97
N ALA A 779 -0.44 -22.28 -12.95
CA ALA A 779 -0.24 -23.15 -11.79
C ALA A 779 -0.09 -24.61 -12.22
N ARG A 780 -0.99 -25.09 -13.08
CA ARG A 780 -0.97 -26.46 -13.62
C ARG A 780 0.20 -26.73 -14.54
N GLU A 781 0.53 -25.77 -15.38
CA GLU A 781 1.60 -25.93 -16.36
C GLU A 781 2.97 -26.08 -15.68
N LEU A 782 3.27 -25.21 -14.73
CA LEU A 782 4.55 -25.25 -14.01
C LEU A 782 4.52 -26.24 -12.85
N ASN A 783 3.36 -26.82 -12.54
CA ASN A 783 3.12 -27.65 -11.36
C ASN A 783 3.58 -26.94 -10.07
N VAL A 784 3.16 -25.69 -9.88
CA VAL A 784 3.47 -24.86 -8.70
C VAL A 784 2.21 -24.21 -8.13
N PRO A 785 2.13 -24.01 -6.81
CA PRO A 785 1.11 -23.15 -6.22
C PRO A 785 1.25 -21.71 -6.72
N VAL A 786 0.12 -21.09 -7.07
CA VAL A 786 0.01 -19.66 -7.38
C VAL A 786 -0.89 -19.01 -6.32
N LEU A 787 -0.32 -18.13 -5.50
CA LEU A 787 -1.02 -17.36 -4.47
C LEU A 787 -1.25 -15.92 -4.94
N ALA A 788 -2.49 -15.53 -5.17
CA ALA A 788 -2.83 -14.18 -5.59
C ALA A 788 -3.68 -13.45 -4.54
N ALA A 789 -3.31 -12.20 -4.23
CA ALA A 789 -4.17 -11.30 -3.48
C ALA A 789 -5.33 -10.81 -4.35
N ALA A 790 -6.52 -10.75 -3.76
CA ALA A 790 -7.70 -10.16 -4.37
C ALA A 790 -8.42 -9.23 -3.40
N GLN A 791 -8.99 -8.15 -3.92
CA GLN A 791 -9.80 -7.24 -3.12
C GLN A 791 -11.25 -7.72 -2.96
N LEU A 792 -11.80 -7.57 -1.75
CA LEU A 792 -13.22 -7.81 -1.46
C LEU A 792 -14.14 -6.63 -1.87
N SER A 793 -15.34 -6.95 -2.33
CA SER A 793 -16.44 -6.02 -2.54
C SER A 793 -16.95 -5.44 -1.22
N ARG A 794 -17.66 -4.32 -1.30
CA ARG A 794 -18.22 -3.63 -0.12
C ARG A 794 -19.49 -4.28 0.42
N ALA A 795 -20.03 -5.31 -0.26
CA ALA A 795 -21.26 -5.98 0.16
C ALA A 795 -21.12 -6.70 1.52
N VAL A 796 -19.91 -7.16 1.85
CA VAL A 796 -19.58 -7.78 3.15
C VAL A 796 -19.93 -6.89 4.34
N GLU A 797 -19.74 -5.57 4.20
CA GLU A 797 -19.96 -4.59 5.26
C GLU A 797 -21.44 -4.27 5.49
N GLN A 798 -22.34 -4.67 4.59
CA GLN A 798 -23.78 -4.46 4.76
C GLN A 798 -24.46 -5.63 5.46
N ARG A 799 -23.77 -6.78 5.58
CA ARG A 799 -24.30 -7.98 6.24
C ARG A 799 -24.22 -7.85 7.76
N THR A 800 -25.08 -8.55 8.47
CA THR A 800 -25.05 -8.62 9.95
C THR A 800 -23.80 -9.35 10.42
N ASP A 801 -23.45 -10.44 9.74
CA ASP A 801 -22.16 -11.10 9.88
C ASP A 801 -21.16 -10.52 8.88
N LYS A 802 -20.11 -9.88 9.40
CA LYS A 802 -19.05 -9.21 8.62
C LYS A 802 -17.96 -10.18 8.17
N ARG A 803 -18.05 -11.48 8.50
CA ARG A 803 -17.16 -12.51 7.99
C ARG A 803 -17.28 -12.59 6.47
N PRO A 804 -16.20 -12.37 5.71
CA PRO A 804 -16.26 -12.45 4.25
C PRO A 804 -16.66 -13.85 3.78
N VAL A 805 -17.44 -13.90 2.71
CA VAL A 805 -17.86 -15.14 2.04
C VAL A 805 -17.53 -15.07 0.56
N LEU A 806 -17.64 -16.19 -0.15
CA LEU A 806 -17.25 -16.30 -1.57
C LEU A 806 -17.92 -15.26 -2.47
N SER A 807 -19.19 -14.95 -2.23
CA SER A 807 -19.92 -13.93 -3.01
C SER A 807 -19.35 -12.51 -2.86
N ASP A 808 -18.49 -12.26 -1.88
CA ASP A 808 -17.91 -10.94 -1.65
C ASP A 808 -16.69 -10.66 -2.54
N LEU A 809 -16.11 -11.66 -3.20
CA LEU A 809 -15.02 -11.43 -4.15
C LEU A 809 -15.53 -10.51 -5.29
N ARG A 810 -14.88 -9.38 -5.51
CA ARG A 810 -15.33 -8.34 -6.47
C ARG A 810 -15.17 -8.83 -7.93
N GLU A 811 -16.19 -8.60 -8.77
CA GLU A 811 -16.13 -8.85 -10.24
C GLU A 811 -15.84 -10.33 -10.61
N SER A 812 -16.22 -11.29 -9.74
CA SER A 812 -15.44 -12.53 -9.52
C SER A 812 -16.12 -13.89 -9.74
N GLY A 813 -17.31 -13.98 -10.35
CA GLY A 813 -18.01 -15.29 -10.44
C GLY A 813 -17.12 -16.43 -11.01
N SER A 814 -16.14 -16.09 -11.84
CA SER A 814 -15.08 -16.96 -12.37
C SER A 814 -13.90 -17.22 -11.43
N LEU A 815 -13.45 -16.21 -10.68
CA LEU A 815 -12.39 -16.31 -9.66
C LEU A 815 -12.74 -17.35 -8.59
N GLU A 816 -13.98 -17.34 -8.12
CA GLU A 816 -14.47 -18.38 -7.20
C GLU A 816 -14.39 -19.76 -7.85
N GLN A 817 -14.75 -19.89 -9.13
CA GLN A 817 -14.80 -21.19 -9.82
C GLN A 817 -13.41 -21.75 -10.11
N ASP A 818 -12.49 -20.91 -10.59
CA ASP A 818 -11.16 -21.30 -11.03
C ASP A 818 -10.21 -21.59 -9.87
N ALA A 819 -10.33 -20.86 -8.74
CA ALA A 819 -9.50 -21.08 -7.56
C ALA A 819 -9.78 -22.46 -6.92
N ASP A 820 -8.72 -23.13 -6.46
CA ASP A 820 -8.84 -24.38 -5.71
C ASP A 820 -9.05 -24.12 -4.23
N ILE A 821 -8.42 -23.05 -3.74
CA ILE A 821 -8.52 -22.58 -2.36
C ILE A 821 -8.84 -21.08 -2.36
N VAL A 822 -9.82 -20.68 -1.54
CA VAL A 822 -10.14 -19.27 -1.29
C VAL A 822 -10.07 -19.02 0.21
N MET A 823 -9.19 -18.11 0.58
CA MET A 823 -8.98 -17.66 1.95
C MET A 823 -9.41 -16.21 2.10
N PHE A 824 -10.00 -15.89 3.25
CA PHE A 824 -10.31 -14.52 3.63
C PHE A 824 -9.56 -14.13 4.88
N ILE A 825 -9.05 -12.91 4.90
CA ILE A 825 -8.55 -12.31 6.13
C ILE A 825 -9.73 -11.62 6.81
N TYR A 826 -10.03 -12.03 8.03
CA TYR A 826 -11.03 -11.40 8.89
C TYR A 826 -10.37 -11.06 10.22
N ARG A 827 -10.70 -9.88 10.76
CA ARG A 827 -10.12 -9.40 12.00
C ARG A 827 -11.25 -9.01 12.94
N PRO A 828 -11.64 -9.89 13.89
CA PRO A 828 -12.77 -9.65 14.77
C PRO A 828 -12.65 -8.34 15.55
N ASP A 829 -11.42 -7.99 15.96
CA ASP A 829 -11.07 -6.75 16.67
C ASP A 829 -11.35 -5.46 15.87
N GLN A 830 -11.66 -5.58 14.57
CA GLN A 830 -12.06 -4.45 13.73
C GLN A 830 -13.56 -4.19 13.73
N TYR A 831 -14.37 -5.18 14.10
CA TYR A 831 -15.83 -5.13 14.01
C TYR A 831 -16.50 -5.24 15.39
N GLU A 832 -15.85 -5.89 16.37
CA GLU A 832 -16.40 -6.13 17.71
C GLU A 832 -15.52 -5.50 18.80
N LYS A 833 -16.08 -4.54 19.57
CA LYS A 833 -15.35 -3.71 20.54
C LYS A 833 -14.86 -4.44 21.80
N ASP A 834 -15.58 -5.47 22.26
CA ASP A 834 -15.31 -6.23 23.50
C ASP A 834 -14.90 -7.69 23.24
N THR A 835 -14.29 -7.96 22.07
CA THR A 835 -13.84 -9.31 21.75
C THR A 835 -12.59 -9.68 22.56
N ALA A 836 -12.58 -10.87 23.15
CA ALA A 836 -11.40 -11.42 23.82
C ALA A 836 -10.22 -11.70 22.85
N LYS A 837 -10.45 -11.52 21.54
CA LYS A 837 -9.54 -11.85 20.44
C LYS A 837 -8.81 -10.61 19.86
N GLN A 838 -8.26 -9.74 20.71
CA GLN A 838 -7.49 -8.57 20.25
C GLN A 838 -6.20 -8.98 19.52
N ASN A 839 -5.87 -8.29 18.41
CA ASN A 839 -4.73 -8.58 17.54
C ASN A 839 -4.76 -9.98 16.91
N ILE A 840 -5.89 -10.68 16.95
CA ILE A 840 -6.08 -11.95 16.25
C ILE A 840 -6.63 -11.67 14.86
N ALA A 841 -5.96 -12.21 13.85
CA ALA A 841 -6.46 -12.29 12.50
C ALA A 841 -6.90 -13.72 12.22
N GLU A 842 -8.18 -13.86 11.87
CA GLU A 842 -8.77 -15.10 11.43
C GLU A 842 -8.57 -15.25 9.93
N ILE A 843 -7.89 -16.31 9.51
CA ILE A 843 -7.78 -16.70 8.11
C ILE A 843 -8.87 -17.74 7.85
N ILE A 844 -9.93 -17.31 7.16
CA ILE A 844 -11.11 -18.12 6.87
C ILE A 844 -10.91 -18.82 5.53
N ILE A 845 -10.72 -20.14 5.55
CA ILE A 845 -10.67 -20.98 4.35
C ILE A 845 -12.12 -21.28 3.95
N SER A 846 -12.68 -20.46 3.07
CA SER A 846 -14.08 -20.57 2.62
C SER A 846 -14.27 -21.57 1.49
N LYS A 847 -13.19 -21.88 0.76
CA LYS A 847 -13.18 -22.93 -0.26
C LYS A 847 -11.87 -23.70 -0.17
N HIS A 848 -11.96 -25.02 -0.21
CA HIS A 848 -10.81 -25.91 -0.39
C HIS A 848 -11.29 -27.14 -1.17
N ARG A 849 -10.80 -27.32 -2.41
CA ARG A 849 -11.25 -28.44 -3.27
C ARG A 849 -10.90 -29.84 -2.74
N ASN A 850 -9.77 -29.96 -2.03
CA ASN A 850 -9.15 -31.24 -1.68
C ASN A 850 -8.97 -31.44 -0.16
N GLY A 851 -9.59 -30.58 0.67
CA GLY A 851 -9.39 -30.60 2.11
C GLY A 851 -10.48 -29.83 2.86
N PRO A 852 -10.33 -29.67 4.19
CA PRO A 852 -11.36 -29.07 5.03
C PRO A 852 -11.46 -27.56 4.81
N VAL A 853 -12.69 -27.04 4.93
CA VAL A 853 -12.96 -25.62 5.12
C VAL A 853 -13.04 -25.31 6.61
N GLY A 854 -12.77 -24.06 6.99
CA GLY A 854 -12.77 -23.64 8.39
C GLY A 854 -11.99 -22.36 8.57
N SER A 855 -11.52 -22.08 9.78
CA SER A 855 -10.74 -20.89 10.05
C SER A 855 -9.59 -21.17 11.01
N VAL A 856 -8.50 -20.43 10.82
CA VAL A 856 -7.32 -20.46 11.68
C VAL A 856 -7.07 -19.08 12.26
N GLU A 857 -6.54 -19.05 13.47
CA GLU A 857 -6.23 -17.80 14.17
C GLU A 857 -4.74 -17.54 14.15
N LEU A 858 -4.35 -16.36 13.68
CA LEU A 858 -2.98 -15.87 13.68
C LEU A 858 -2.90 -14.60 14.54
N ILE A 859 -1.73 -14.33 15.09
CA ILE A 859 -1.45 -13.06 15.77
C ILE A 859 -0.94 -12.07 14.73
N PHE A 860 -1.58 -10.90 14.63
CA PHE A 860 -1.11 -9.82 13.78
C PHE A 860 -0.34 -8.77 14.59
N ARG A 861 0.97 -8.67 14.31
CA ARG A 861 1.87 -7.63 14.84
C ARG A 861 1.85 -6.44 13.89
N SER A 862 0.95 -5.50 14.16
CA SER A 862 0.72 -4.33 13.30
C SER A 862 1.93 -3.40 13.12
N ALA A 863 2.82 -3.32 14.11
CA ALA A 863 4.05 -2.52 14.05
C ALA A 863 5.03 -2.98 12.96
N LEU A 864 5.08 -4.30 12.72
CA LEU A 864 5.97 -4.91 11.73
C LEU A 864 5.20 -5.32 10.47
N ALA A 865 3.90 -5.03 10.41
CA ALA A 865 2.95 -5.60 9.45
C ALA A 865 3.14 -7.12 9.29
N LYS A 866 3.38 -7.83 10.41
CA LYS A 866 3.79 -9.24 10.43
C LYS A 866 2.68 -10.11 11.01
N PHE A 867 2.46 -11.28 10.42
CA PHE A 867 1.61 -12.32 10.97
C PHE A 867 2.47 -13.39 11.67
N GLU A 868 2.00 -13.90 12.80
CA GLU A 868 2.68 -14.90 13.64
C GLU A 868 1.70 -16.00 14.07
N ASN A 869 2.23 -17.17 14.43
CA ASN A 869 1.42 -18.28 14.97
C ASN A 869 0.78 -17.90 16.31
N ALA A 870 -0.51 -18.19 16.47
CA ALA A 870 -1.17 -18.09 17.77
C ALA A 870 -0.76 -19.29 18.66
N ALA A 871 -0.50 -19.04 19.94
CA ALA A 871 -0.20 -20.11 20.88
C ALA A 871 -1.51 -20.79 21.33
N THR A 872 -1.75 -22.03 20.90
CA THR A 872 -2.90 -22.83 21.34
C THR A 872 -2.61 -23.49 22.69
N LYS A 873 -3.34 -23.11 23.73
CA LYS A 873 -3.29 -23.79 25.04
C LYS A 873 -4.45 -24.79 25.12
N HIS A 874 -4.17 -26.08 24.98
CA HIS A 874 -5.15 -27.13 25.30
C HIS A 874 -5.40 -27.10 26.81
N VAL A 875 -6.62 -26.76 27.20
CA VAL A 875 -7.09 -26.92 28.58
C VAL A 875 -7.97 -28.16 28.59
N ASP A 876 -7.42 -29.27 29.08
CA ASP A 876 -8.23 -30.46 29.36
C ASP A 876 -9.13 -30.16 30.55
N PHE A 877 -10.43 -30.08 30.32
CA PHE A 877 -11.45 -29.91 31.38
C PHE A 877 -11.72 -31.20 32.17
N ASN A 878 -10.94 -32.26 31.93
CA ASN A 878 -10.99 -33.51 32.68
C ASN A 878 -9.71 -33.64 33.54
N GLY A 879 -9.72 -32.95 34.68
CA GLY A 879 -8.70 -33.02 35.73
C GLY A 879 -9.18 -32.36 37.01
#